data_AF-A0A534QTQ5-F1
#
_entry.id   AF-A0A534QTQ5-F1
#
_cell.length_a   1.000
_cell.length_b   1.000
_cell.length_c   1.000
_cell.angle_alpha   90.00
_cell.angle_beta   90.00
_cell.angle_gamma   90.00
#
_symmetry.space_group_name_H-M   'P 1'
#
loop_
_entity.id
_entity.type
_entity.pdbx_description
1 polymer ?
#
loop_
_entity_poly.entity_id
_entity_poly.type
_entity_poly.pdbx_seq_one_letter_code
_entity_poly.pdbx_strand_id
1 'polypeptide(L)'
;MPGLRLRPGAWPPRSEPAGLLPGQLPQRVLLPAGDCLDERPERPDVPHGPFLTFLAGPTPPSPGTIGNPANGQTVTGSACGTNIFKVEGPGLPAGGVLTDQFTLIGRRAEICGNGFVDLNEQCDFGAANGQPGSCCNADCTFAPTNTLCDDGNPCTTNATCDGQGHCPATGFTTLACNDNNACTTADSCNGGGTCVGGPPPNCDDGNVCTTDTCAPATGCVHTNNTAACDDGSACTTADTCAAGSCVGGPPPNCNDGNTCTADGCDPATGCRHTVLADLTACNDGNLCTQSDRCVNGTCIGSNPIVCTAQDQCHVVGTCNPQSGVCSNPAAPDGSSCNDGNACTKTDTCQAVACSGANPVVCAPPDQCHQAGVCDPATGTCSYAPKTDATSCNDGNACTQSDTCQAGVCTGANPVVCAALDQCHEAGVCNRATGVCSTPAKPDGTVCDDGHPLICSLPDTCQGGVCTAGGGGDTDGDLICDHDDNCPTIANAGQADLDGDGVGDICDPVDASIDVGIVAIRRSYSQAGVNGRISLRGSFFTEPLGDPFSSASGIAVRIQDALQLDSTISWDAGDCVSLPGWIRCRSADGNLKGTFRALGTSPPLYSFDLCFNHLAIAPPLQGPVTVDIMHGEGIDRVGVFGACARTNDSRVSCRAQ
;
A
#
# COMPACT_ATOMS: atom_id res chain seq x y z
N MET A 1 37.07 57.57 -8.62
CA MET A 1 36.89 59.00 -8.25
C MET A 1 37.52 59.24 -6.89
N PRO A 2 38.24 60.35 -6.69
CA PRO A 2 39.18 60.55 -5.59
C PRO A 2 38.50 61.12 -4.34
N GLY A 3 39.13 60.95 -3.18
CA GLY A 3 38.61 61.47 -1.91
C GLY A 3 39.67 61.63 -0.84
N LEU A 4 40.54 62.63 -1.02
CA LEU A 4 41.45 63.15 0.00
C LEU A 4 40.63 63.89 1.07
N ARG A 5 40.74 63.54 2.36
CA ARG A 5 40.47 64.47 3.48
C ARG A 5 41.34 64.16 4.70
N LEU A 6 41.88 65.23 5.27
CA LEU A 6 42.73 65.27 6.47
C LEU A 6 41.92 65.59 7.75
N ARG A 7 42.48 65.13 8.88
CA ARG A 7 42.38 65.59 10.29
C ARG A 7 41.22 65.03 11.16
N PRO A 8 41.30 65.12 12.50
CA PRO A 8 42.38 64.72 13.43
C PRO A 8 41.86 64.01 14.71
N GLY A 9 42.76 63.34 15.45
CA GLY A 9 42.73 63.19 16.93
C GLY A 9 41.71 62.24 17.58
N ALA A 10 42.21 61.15 18.18
CA ALA A 10 41.59 60.51 19.35
C ALA A 10 42.64 59.69 20.13
N TRP A 11 42.82 60.04 21.42
CA TRP A 11 43.43 59.17 22.45
C TRP A 11 42.52 57.96 22.73
N PRO A 12 43.04 56.81 23.23
CA PRO A 12 43.05 56.54 24.69
C PRO A 12 44.20 55.59 25.12
N PRO A 13 44.20 54.97 26.33
CA PRO A 13 44.51 55.57 27.63
C PRO A 13 45.73 54.90 28.32
N ARG A 14 46.17 55.53 29.41
CA ARG A 14 47.16 55.00 30.36
C ARG A 14 46.65 53.75 31.09
N SER A 15 47.57 52.84 31.37
CA SER A 15 47.54 51.96 32.56
C SER A 15 48.90 52.02 33.26
N GLU A 16 48.85 51.85 34.57
CA GLU A 16 49.80 52.27 35.62
C GLU A 16 50.96 51.27 35.92
N PRO A 17 51.88 51.57 36.86
CA PRO A 17 53.31 51.23 36.76
C PRO A 17 53.77 50.04 37.62
N ALA A 18 54.97 49.53 37.33
CA ALA A 18 55.79 48.77 38.29
C ALA A 18 57.19 49.41 38.38
N GLY A 19 57.63 49.65 39.61
CA GLY A 19 58.65 50.63 39.94
C GLY A 19 60.09 50.14 39.95
N LEU A 20 61.01 51.12 40.00
CA LEU A 20 62.37 51.01 40.51
C LEU A 20 62.80 52.39 41.08
N LEU A 21 63.30 52.39 42.31
CA LEU A 21 63.94 53.52 43.03
C LEU A 21 65.47 53.54 42.72
N PRO A 22 66.31 54.46 43.26
CA PRO A 22 66.56 55.82 42.77
C PRO A 22 68.08 56.10 42.56
N GLY A 23 68.44 57.12 41.76
CA GLY A 23 69.84 57.59 41.76
C GLY A 23 70.25 58.59 40.67
N GLN A 24 70.23 59.88 41.05
CA GLN A 24 71.10 60.97 40.57
C GLN A 24 70.82 61.68 39.21
N LEU A 25 70.00 62.74 39.33
CA LEU A 25 70.22 64.17 39.02
C LEU A 25 70.76 64.66 37.65
N PRO A 26 70.31 65.87 37.22
CA PRO A 26 70.22 66.26 35.82
C PRO A 26 71.41 67.11 35.37
N GLN A 27 71.77 67.04 34.08
CA GLN A 27 72.52 68.13 33.45
C GLN A 27 71.69 68.90 32.44
N ARG A 28 71.61 70.19 32.75
CA ARG A 28 71.00 71.30 32.05
C ARG A 28 71.71 71.56 30.72
N VAL A 29 70.87 71.96 29.77
CA VAL A 29 71.12 72.85 28.63
C VAL A 29 72.14 73.94 28.94
N LEU A 30 73.14 74.12 28.06
CA LEU A 30 73.78 75.42 27.77
C LEU A 30 74.05 75.54 26.26
N LEU A 31 73.64 76.70 25.74
CA LEU A 31 73.73 77.21 24.36
C LEU A 31 75.16 77.74 24.04
N PRO A 32 75.47 78.23 22.82
CA PRO A 32 76.76 78.06 22.15
C PRO A 32 77.83 79.08 22.57
N ALA A 33 79.11 78.68 22.48
CA ALA A 33 80.24 79.60 22.52
C ALA A 33 80.46 80.21 21.13
N GLY A 34 80.27 81.53 21.04
CA GLY A 34 80.80 82.34 19.96
C GLY A 34 82.27 82.68 20.18
N ASP A 35 82.96 82.80 19.04
CA ASP A 35 84.13 83.63 18.74
C ASP A 35 85.41 83.45 19.56
N CYS A 36 86.34 82.67 19.00
CA CYS A 36 87.75 83.06 18.91
C CYS A 36 88.15 83.01 17.43
N LEU A 37 88.24 84.18 16.82
CA LEU A 37 88.87 84.41 15.51
C LEU A 37 90.39 84.37 15.70
N ASP A 38 91.13 83.59 14.91
CA ASP A 38 91.92 84.14 13.80
C ASP A 38 92.51 83.03 12.90
N GLU A 39 92.91 83.43 11.70
CA GLU A 39 92.93 82.73 10.42
C GLU A 39 94.05 81.68 10.15
N ARG A 40 93.65 80.57 9.50
CA ARG A 40 94.27 79.64 8.49
C ARG A 40 95.82 79.53 8.29
N PRO A 41 96.31 78.48 7.57
CA PRO A 41 96.04 77.02 7.59
C PRO A 41 97.35 76.17 7.63
N GLU A 42 97.21 74.84 7.71
CA GLU A 42 98.24 73.77 7.50
C GLU A 42 98.96 73.18 8.73
N ARG A 43 98.35 72.13 9.31
CA ARG A 43 98.89 70.79 9.67
C ARG A 43 98.15 70.23 10.90
N PRO A 44 97.23 69.25 10.73
CA PRO A 44 96.75 68.46 11.85
C PRO A 44 97.72 67.29 12.02
N ASP A 45 98.67 67.39 12.94
CA ASP A 45 99.34 66.27 13.64
C ASP A 45 100.54 66.81 14.43
N VAL A 46 100.27 67.48 15.56
CA VAL A 46 101.28 67.67 16.62
C VAL A 46 100.59 67.43 17.97
N PRO A 47 100.93 66.35 18.70
CA PRO A 47 100.48 66.16 20.07
C PRO A 47 101.18 67.16 20.98
N HIS A 48 100.43 67.93 21.79
CA HIS A 48 101.02 68.70 22.88
C HIS A 48 101.52 67.74 23.96
N GLY A 49 102.85 67.71 24.17
CA GLY A 49 103.51 66.86 25.17
C GLY A 49 103.34 67.34 26.62
N PRO A 50 103.62 66.49 27.62
CA PRO A 50 103.37 66.76 29.02
C PRO A 50 104.40 67.76 29.57
N PHE A 51 103.91 68.92 30.01
CA PHE A 51 104.71 69.81 30.84
C PHE A 51 104.84 69.20 32.25
N LEU A 52 106.02 69.37 32.85
CA LEU A 52 106.35 69.37 34.29
C LEU A 52 107.05 68.12 34.87
N THR A 53 108.27 68.33 35.35
CA THR A 53 108.94 67.53 36.39
C THR A 53 108.76 68.21 37.75
N PHE A 54 108.40 67.46 38.79
CA PHE A 54 108.27 67.99 40.17
C PHE A 54 109.60 67.86 40.92
N LEU A 55 110.06 68.95 41.56
CA LEU A 55 111.07 68.88 42.62
C LEU A 55 110.39 68.57 43.96
N ALA A 56 110.84 67.52 44.64
CA ALA A 56 110.30 67.09 45.92
C ALA A 56 110.52 68.16 47.01
N GLY A 57 109.44 68.68 47.59
CA GLY A 57 109.46 69.48 48.81
C GLY A 57 109.50 68.60 50.08
N PRO A 58 110.01 69.09 51.22
CA PRO A 58 110.39 68.28 52.39
C PRO A 58 109.26 67.68 53.24
N THR A 59 107.98 67.77 52.85
CA THR A 59 106.86 67.16 53.60
C THR A 59 105.73 66.66 52.68
N PRO A 60 105.32 65.38 52.74
CA PRO A 60 104.19 64.86 51.96
C PRO A 60 102.84 65.39 52.48
N PRO A 61 101.86 65.72 51.61
CA PRO A 61 100.50 66.05 52.04
C PRO A 61 99.69 64.81 52.44
N SER A 62 98.64 65.02 53.24
CA SER A 62 97.82 63.98 53.87
C SER A 62 97.13 63.03 52.86
N PRO A 63 96.90 61.74 53.21
CA PRO A 63 96.21 60.79 52.32
C PRO A 63 94.85 61.32 51.86
N GLY A 64 94.67 61.49 50.54
CA GLY A 64 93.46 62.03 49.92
C GLY A 64 93.67 63.29 49.05
N THR A 65 94.90 63.81 48.94
CA THR A 65 95.26 64.84 47.94
C THR A 65 95.84 64.19 46.68
N ILE A 66 95.51 64.73 45.51
CA ILE A 66 95.99 64.28 44.20
C ILE A 66 97.53 64.27 44.17
N GLY A 67 98.13 63.19 43.67
CA GLY A 67 99.60 63.00 43.61
C GLY A 67 100.13 61.91 44.56
N ASN A 68 99.72 60.65 44.38
CA ASN A 68 100.44 59.52 45.00
C ASN A 68 101.68 59.19 44.14
N PRO A 69 102.92 59.36 44.64
CA PRO A 69 104.13 59.12 43.85
C PRO A 69 104.40 57.64 43.52
N ALA A 70 103.63 56.70 44.06
CA ALA A 70 103.80 55.27 43.77
C ALA A 70 103.21 54.84 42.42
N ASN A 71 102.30 55.63 41.81
CA ASN A 71 101.72 55.36 40.51
C ASN A 71 101.68 56.66 39.69
N GLY A 72 102.30 56.67 38.50
CA GLY A 72 102.31 57.85 37.63
C GLY A 72 100.89 58.31 37.27
N GLN A 73 100.68 59.63 37.24
CA GLN A 73 99.44 60.27 36.82
C GLN A 73 99.76 61.28 35.72
N THR A 74 98.91 61.35 34.70
CA THR A 74 99.07 62.30 33.58
C THR A 74 98.26 63.55 33.86
N VAL A 75 98.90 64.72 33.70
CA VAL A 75 98.25 66.03 33.85
C VAL A 75 98.29 66.75 32.51
N THR A 76 97.13 67.18 32.02
CA THR A 76 97.00 67.89 30.74
C THR A 76 96.30 69.22 30.98
N GLY A 77 96.88 70.32 30.49
CA GLY A 77 96.36 71.70 30.64
C GLY A 77 95.95 72.32 29.30
N SER A 78 95.07 73.33 29.36
CA SER A 78 94.64 74.13 28.20
C SER A 78 95.64 75.24 27.88
N ALA A 79 95.87 75.52 26.59
CA ALA A 79 96.75 76.60 26.12
C ALA A 79 96.20 78.02 26.42
N CYS A 80 94.96 78.13 26.90
CA CYS A 80 94.28 79.41 27.09
C CYS A 80 94.07 79.74 28.57
N GLY A 81 95.16 80.05 29.30
CA GLY A 81 95.21 80.96 30.47
C GLY A 81 94.25 80.75 31.66
N THR A 82 93.46 79.68 31.68
CA THR A 82 92.56 79.32 32.77
C THR A 82 93.22 78.16 33.50
N ASN A 83 93.60 78.37 34.76
CA ASN A 83 94.32 77.39 35.60
C ASN A 83 93.39 76.22 35.98
N ILE A 84 92.88 75.45 35.02
CA ILE A 84 92.07 74.26 35.24
C ILE A 84 92.76 73.09 34.54
N PHE A 85 93.19 72.10 35.32
CA PHE A 85 93.95 70.94 34.84
C PHE A 85 93.11 69.67 34.92
N LYS A 86 93.25 68.79 33.92
CA LYS A 86 92.66 67.45 33.93
C LYS A 86 93.69 66.45 34.46
N VAL A 87 93.31 65.69 35.49
CA VAL A 87 94.16 64.65 36.07
C VAL A 87 93.53 63.28 35.85
N GLU A 88 94.29 62.34 35.30
CA GLU A 88 93.84 60.99 34.95
C GLU A 88 94.77 59.92 35.56
N GLY A 89 94.16 58.85 36.10
CA GLY A 89 94.90 57.73 36.68
C GLY A 89 94.05 56.74 37.50
N PRO A 90 94.65 55.63 37.96
CA PRO A 90 93.97 54.57 38.72
C PRO A 90 93.34 55.13 40.01
N GLY A 91 92.04 54.87 40.22
CA GLY A 91 91.27 55.38 41.36
C GLY A 91 90.46 56.64 41.09
N LEU A 92 90.50 57.19 39.87
CA LEU A 92 89.63 58.29 39.41
C LEU A 92 88.57 57.78 38.41
N PRO A 93 87.45 58.51 38.21
CA PRO A 93 86.43 58.16 37.22
C PRO A 93 86.99 58.15 35.80
N ALA A 94 86.38 57.36 34.91
CA ALA A 94 86.72 57.34 33.49
C ALA A 94 86.51 58.75 32.89
N GLY A 95 87.59 59.35 32.36
CA GLY A 95 87.60 60.73 31.86
C GLY A 95 88.23 61.76 32.82
N GLY A 96 88.77 61.36 33.97
CA GLY A 96 89.55 62.23 34.86
C GLY A 96 88.73 63.25 35.66
N VAL A 97 89.42 64.11 36.41
CA VAL A 97 88.80 65.21 37.19
C VAL A 97 89.48 66.54 36.85
N LEU A 98 88.69 67.61 36.73
CA LEU A 98 89.16 68.97 36.51
C LEU A 98 89.38 69.68 37.86
N THR A 99 90.53 70.34 38.06
CA THR A 99 90.86 71.08 39.29
C THR A 99 91.65 72.36 39.03
N ASP A 100 91.44 73.39 39.85
CA ASP A 100 92.11 74.69 39.82
C ASP A 100 92.98 74.98 41.05
N GLN A 101 93.22 73.98 41.91
CA GLN A 101 93.81 74.17 43.24
C GLN A 101 95.33 74.40 43.26
N PHE A 102 96.00 74.54 42.11
CA PHE A 102 97.45 74.76 42.04
C PHE A 102 97.81 75.92 41.10
N THR A 103 98.76 76.77 41.52
CA THR A 103 99.33 77.85 40.71
C THR A 103 100.72 77.46 40.21
N LEU A 104 100.95 77.51 38.91
CA LEU A 104 102.23 77.19 38.28
C LEU A 104 103.11 78.43 38.13
N ILE A 105 104.29 78.42 38.76
CA ILE A 105 105.36 79.38 38.49
C ILE A 105 106.50 78.58 37.85
N GLY A 106 106.60 78.57 36.52
CA GLY A 106 107.64 77.85 35.78
C GLY A 106 108.45 78.78 34.86
N ARG A 107 109.78 78.68 34.91
CA ARG A 107 110.67 79.20 33.85
C ARG A 107 110.71 78.19 32.69
N ARG A 108 110.80 78.67 31.44
CA ARG A 108 111.02 77.81 30.26
C ARG A 108 112.35 77.04 30.45
N ALA A 109 112.33 75.73 30.27
CA ALA A 109 113.54 74.91 30.19
C ALA A 109 113.79 74.62 28.71
N GLU A 110 114.95 75.01 28.21
CA GLU A 110 115.43 74.68 26.86
C GLU A 110 115.93 73.22 26.92
N ILE A 111 115.20 72.26 26.32
CA ILE A 111 115.50 70.82 26.46
C ILE A 111 115.66 70.18 25.09
N CYS A 112 116.92 69.99 24.69
CA CYS A 112 117.24 69.28 23.48
C CYS A 112 116.79 67.81 23.50
N GLY A 113 116.13 67.36 22.42
CA GLY A 113 115.69 65.98 22.22
C GLY A 113 114.23 65.73 22.59
N ASN A 114 113.45 66.79 22.77
CA ASN A 114 112.02 66.72 23.08
C ASN A 114 111.12 66.75 21.82
N GLY A 115 111.70 67.01 20.64
CA GLY A 115 111.01 67.09 19.35
C GLY A 115 110.45 68.48 19.01
N PHE A 116 110.81 69.51 19.77
CA PHE A 116 110.41 70.90 19.56
C PHE A 116 111.64 71.80 19.60
N VAL A 117 111.80 72.64 18.57
CA VAL A 117 112.93 73.59 18.53
C VAL A 117 112.71 74.70 19.54
N ASP A 118 113.45 74.65 20.65
CA ASP A 118 113.42 75.67 21.72
C ASP A 118 114.31 76.89 21.39
N LEU A 119 114.22 77.92 22.23
CA LEU A 119 115.10 79.09 22.14
C LEU A 119 116.56 78.63 22.33
N ASN A 120 117.43 78.95 21.37
CA ASN A 120 118.84 78.51 21.26
C ASN A 120 119.09 77.15 20.61
N GLU A 121 118.06 76.46 20.13
CA GLU A 121 118.20 75.26 19.29
C GLU A 121 118.10 75.62 17.81
N GLN A 122 118.80 74.85 16.98
CA GLN A 122 118.68 74.97 15.52
C GLN A 122 117.75 73.91 14.95
N CYS A 123 117.71 72.74 15.59
CA CYS A 123 116.83 71.62 15.26
C CYS A 123 116.49 70.82 16.52
N ASP A 124 115.38 70.08 16.49
CA ASP A 124 115.09 69.06 17.49
C ASP A 124 114.19 67.98 16.86
N PHE A 125 114.78 66.84 16.50
CA PHE A 125 114.10 65.66 15.96
C PHE A 125 113.82 64.61 17.05
N GLY A 126 113.78 65.04 18.32
CA GLY A 126 113.50 64.18 19.45
C GLY A 126 114.61 63.16 19.68
N ALA A 127 114.23 61.90 19.87
CA ALA A 127 115.18 60.79 20.05
C ALA A 127 116.11 60.55 18.85
N ALA A 128 115.80 61.12 17.67
CA ALA A 128 116.64 61.02 16.47
C ALA A 128 117.85 61.97 16.51
N ASN A 129 117.95 62.88 17.48
CA ASN A 129 119.11 63.78 17.61
C ASN A 129 120.39 62.97 17.84
N GLY A 130 121.40 63.21 17.01
CA GLY A 130 122.71 62.54 17.05
C GLY A 130 122.71 61.08 16.60
N GLN A 131 121.57 60.54 16.15
CA GLN A 131 121.53 59.19 15.58
C GLN A 131 122.16 59.17 14.19
N PRO A 132 122.80 58.05 13.77
CA PRO A 132 123.29 57.91 12.41
C PRO A 132 122.17 58.14 11.38
N GLY A 133 122.41 59.01 10.40
CA GLY A 133 121.40 59.39 9.41
C GLY A 133 120.61 60.66 9.74
N SER A 134 120.73 61.20 10.96
CA SER A 134 120.03 62.41 11.38
C SER A 134 120.80 63.69 11.01
N CYS A 135 120.08 64.70 10.51
CA CYS A 135 120.63 66.03 10.28
C CYS A 135 120.55 66.97 11.49
N CYS A 136 120.18 66.42 12.65
CA CYS A 136 120.25 67.11 13.92
C CYS A 136 121.26 66.41 14.84
N ASN A 137 122.24 67.16 15.34
CA ASN A 137 123.22 66.65 16.29
C ASN A 137 122.57 66.41 17.67
N ALA A 138 123.24 65.63 18.53
CA ALA A 138 122.77 65.33 19.88
C ALA A 138 122.63 66.59 20.79
N ASP A 139 123.25 67.70 20.39
CA ASP A 139 123.18 69.01 21.07
C ASP A 139 122.20 69.98 20.41
N CYS A 140 121.30 69.50 19.53
CA CYS A 140 120.25 70.29 18.85
C CYS A 140 120.79 71.39 17.93
N THR A 141 122.00 71.17 17.42
CA THR A 141 122.58 71.97 16.34
C THR A 141 122.47 71.23 15.01
N PHE A 142 122.44 71.97 13.89
CA PHE A 142 122.42 71.33 12.58
C PHE A 142 123.71 70.53 12.34
N ALA A 143 123.54 69.32 11.82
CA ALA A 143 124.67 68.51 11.37
C ALA A 143 125.36 69.19 10.17
N PRO A 144 126.70 69.10 10.05
CA PRO A 144 127.44 69.72 8.96
C PRO A 144 127.08 69.11 7.60
N THR A 145 127.36 69.86 6.53
CA THR A 145 126.92 69.60 5.13
C THR A 145 127.41 68.28 4.51
N ASN A 146 128.30 67.56 5.20
CA ASN A 146 128.88 66.29 4.76
C ASN A 146 128.46 65.09 5.62
N THR A 147 127.54 65.30 6.57
CA THR A 147 127.00 64.22 7.40
C THR A 147 126.06 63.37 6.57
N LEU A 148 126.34 62.07 6.44
CA LEU A 148 125.43 61.15 5.75
C LEU A 148 124.08 61.16 6.46
N CYS A 149 123.01 61.31 5.68
CA CYS A 149 121.66 61.40 6.21
C CYS A 149 120.70 60.44 5.53
N ASP A 150 119.59 60.15 6.21
CA ASP A 150 118.48 59.38 5.71
C ASP A 150 117.17 60.06 6.10
N ASP A 151 116.35 60.40 5.12
CA ASP A 151 115.03 61.04 5.31
C ASP A 151 113.95 60.02 5.72
N GLY A 152 114.29 58.73 5.80
CA GLY A 152 113.37 57.67 6.18
C GLY A 152 112.40 57.23 5.07
N ASN A 153 112.53 57.77 3.85
CA ASN A 153 111.75 57.35 2.69
C ASN A 153 112.55 56.34 1.85
N PRO A 154 112.10 55.06 1.75
CA PRO A 154 112.81 54.04 0.98
C PRO A 154 112.82 54.30 -0.55
N CYS A 155 111.99 55.23 -1.03
CA CYS A 155 111.89 55.59 -2.45
C CYS A 155 112.81 56.73 -2.88
N THR A 156 113.52 57.37 -1.95
CA THR A 156 114.54 58.37 -2.22
C THR A 156 115.93 57.78 -1.98
N THR A 157 116.92 58.30 -2.70
CA THR A 157 118.32 58.10 -2.31
C THR A 157 118.83 59.38 -1.66
N ASN A 158 119.29 59.24 -0.44
CA ASN A 158 119.70 60.37 0.39
C ASN A 158 121.21 60.58 0.29
N ALA A 159 121.64 61.83 0.44
CA ALA A 159 123.05 62.17 0.42
C ALA A 159 123.50 62.66 1.80
N THR A 160 123.96 63.89 1.87
CA THR A 160 124.44 64.51 3.09
C THR A 160 123.54 65.67 3.47
N CYS A 161 123.53 66.01 4.76
CA CYS A 161 122.77 67.15 5.27
C CYS A 161 123.11 68.43 4.52
N ASP A 162 122.19 69.39 4.45
CA ASP A 162 122.41 70.69 3.80
C ASP A 162 122.99 71.77 4.73
N GLY A 163 123.30 71.40 5.99
CA GLY A 163 123.77 72.32 7.03
C GLY A 163 122.66 73.18 7.65
N GLN A 164 121.40 72.96 7.26
CA GLN A 164 120.20 73.63 7.78
C GLN A 164 119.20 72.63 8.37
N GLY A 165 119.67 71.43 8.72
CA GLY A 165 118.87 70.38 9.34
C GLY A 165 118.05 69.54 8.37
N HIS A 166 118.15 69.77 7.05
CA HIS A 166 117.44 68.96 6.07
C HIS A 166 118.33 67.87 5.49
N CYS A 167 117.72 66.71 5.22
CA CYS A 167 118.31 65.66 4.40
C CYS A 167 117.73 65.73 2.98
N PRO A 168 118.40 66.37 2.02
CA PRO A 168 117.88 66.47 0.66
C PRO A 168 117.97 65.12 -0.07
N ALA A 169 116.86 64.72 -0.69
CA ALA A 169 116.86 63.61 -1.64
C ALA A 169 117.70 63.97 -2.88
N THR A 170 118.57 63.06 -3.29
CA THR A 170 119.49 63.23 -4.44
C THR A 170 119.15 62.36 -5.65
N GLY A 171 118.16 61.49 -5.49
CA GLY A 171 117.66 60.60 -6.53
C GLY A 171 116.46 59.80 -6.05
N PHE A 172 115.91 58.98 -6.94
CA PHE A 172 114.73 58.15 -6.69
C PHE A 172 115.00 56.70 -7.09
N THR A 173 114.42 55.75 -6.37
CA THR A 173 114.61 54.32 -6.61
C THR A 173 113.35 53.68 -7.22
N THR A 174 113.48 52.44 -7.68
CA THR A 174 112.38 51.54 -8.03
C THR A 174 112.35 50.29 -7.13
N LEU A 175 112.95 50.41 -5.94
CA LEU A 175 113.02 49.32 -4.99
C LEU A 175 111.63 48.98 -4.42
N ALA A 176 111.52 47.81 -3.82
CA ALA A 176 110.33 47.42 -3.07
C ALA A 176 110.12 48.39 -1.91
N CYS A 177 108.87 48.78 -1.70
CA CYS A 177 108.43 49.61 -0.60
C CYS A 177 107.12 49.05 -0.05
N ASN A 178 106.50 49.73 0.92
CA ASN A 178 105.18 49.39 1.42
C ASN A 178 104.39 50.69 1.53
N ASP A 179 103.24 50.77 0.87
CA ASP A 179 102.36 51.95 0.91
C ASP A 179 101.34 51.89 2.07
N ASN A 180 101.51 50.90 2.97
CA ASN A 180 100.66 50.52 4.08
C ASN A 180 99.22 50.17 3.68
N ASN A 181 98.99 49.85 2.41
CA ASN A 181 97.72 49.36 1.90
C ASN A 181 97.75 47.84 1.77
N ALA A 182 96.99 47.13 2.61
CA ALA A 182 96.91 45.68 2.58
C ALA A 182 96.24 45.12 1.30
N CYS A 183 95.69 46.00 0.45
CA CYS A 183 95.08 45.66 -0.83
C CYS A 183 95.99 45.87 -2.03
N THR A 184 97.27 46.07 -1.80
CA THR A 184 98.28 46.09 -2.83
C THR A 184 99.38 45.12 -2.43
N THR A 185 99.91 44.41 -3.41
CA THR A 185 100.99 43.46 -3.21
C THR A 185 102.15 43.83 -4.10
N ALA A 186 103.37 43.58 -3.63
CA ALA A 186 104.59 43.94 -4.36
C ALA A 186 104.66 45.45 -4.70
N ASP A 187 104.39 46.30 -3.71
CA ASP A 187 104.50 47.75 -3.87
C ASP A 187 105.93 48.15 -4.21
N SER A 188 106.05 49.14 -5.08
CA SER A 188 107.34 49.56 -5.61
C SER A 188 107.41 51.05 -5.74
N CYS A 189 108.62 51.59 -5.63
CA CYS A 189 108.85 53.01 -5.83
C CYS A 189 108.66 53.36 -7.31
N ASN A 190 107.91 54.43 -7.60
CA ASN A 190 107.58 54.82 -8.97
C ASN A 190 108.72 55.53 -9.73
N GLY A 191 109.94 55.57 -9.18
CA GLY A 191 111.06 56.34 -9.73
C GLY A 191 110.91 57.87 -9.59
N GLY A 192 109.86 58.35 -8.91
CA GLY A 192 109.61 59.77 -8.59
C GLY A 192 109.57 60.04 -7.08
N GLY A 193 110.04 59.11 -6.25
CA GLY A 193 110.15 59.26 -4.81
C GLY A 193 108.91 58.87 -3.99
N THR A 194 107.88 58.29 -4.64
CA THR A 194 106.66 57.85 -3.99
C THR A 194 106.53 56.32 -4.07
N CYS A 195 106.15 55.70 -2.95
CA CYS A 195 105.76 54.30 -2.95
C CYS A 195 104.38 54.16 -3.60
N VAL A 196 104.26 53.31 -4.62
CA VAL A 196 102.98 53.03 -5.27
C VAL A 196 102.62 51.57 -5.09
N GLY A 197 101.36 51.33 -4.73
CA GLY A 197 100.85 49.99 -4.53
C GLY A 197 100.84 49.17 -5.82
N GLY A 198 101.22 47.90 -5.71
CA GLY A 198 101.16 46.94 -6.82
C GLY A 198 99.75 46.34 -7.03
N PRO A 199 99.62 45.24 -7.78
CA PRO A 199 98.30 44.64 -8.05
C PRO A 199 97.61 44.16 -6.76
N PRO A 200 96.26 44.19 -6.71
CA PRO A 200 95.53 43.73 -5.55
C PRO A 200 95.66 42.21 -5.35
N PRO A 201 95.62 41.72 -4.10
CA PRO A 201 95.59 40.29 -3.82
C PRO A 201 94.29 39.67 -4.35
N ASN A 202 94.35 38.38 -4.73
CA ASN A 202 93.14 37.63 -5.04
C ASN A 202 92.41 37.30 -3.73
N CYS A 203 91.24 37.92 -3.53
CA CYS A 203 90.41 37.71 -2.35
C CYS A 203 89.29 36.69 -2.56
N ASP A 204 89.21 36.01 -3.70
CA ASP A 204 88.20 34.97 -3.95
C ASP A 204 88.44 33.75 -3.05
N ASP A 205 87.48 33.42 -2.18
CA ASP A 205 87.53 32.26 -1.29
C ASP A 205 86.81 31.03 -1.87
N GLY A 206 86.25 31.13 -3.07
CA GLY A 206 85.50 30.07 -3.74
C GLY A 206 84.10 29.85 -3.17
N ASN A 207 83.61 30.70 -2.28
CA ASN A 207 82.25 30.63 -1.72
C ASN A 207 81.33 31.67 -2.39
N VAL A 208 80.35 31.20 -3.17
CA VAL A 208 79.37 32.06 -3.84
C VAL A 208 78.53 32.90 -2.85
N CYS A 209 78.45 32.46 -1.58
CA CYS A 209 77.69 33.14 -0.52
C CYS A 209 78.46 34.22 0.22
N THR A 210 79.67 34.52 -0.21
CA THR A 210 80.46 35.66 0.23
C THR A 210 80.69 36.60 -0.94
N THR A 211 80.71 37.91 -0.64
CA THR A 211 81.20 38.93 -1.55
C THR A 211 82.61 39.26 -1.11
N ASP A 212 83.55 38.94 -1.98
CA ASP A 212 84.98 39.14 -1.73
C ASP A 212 85.38 40.56 -2.11
N THR A 213 85.88 41.27 -1.12
CA THR A 213 86.37 42.64 -1.28
C THR A 213 87.71 42.77 -0.59
N CYS A 214 88.51 43.74 -1.02
CA CYS A 214 89.72 44.08 -0.30
C CYS A 214 89.55 45.44 0.39
N ALA A 215 89.75 45.46 1.71
CA ALA A 215 89.72 46.67 2.52
C ALA A 215 91.16 47.15 2.82
N PRO A 216 91.54 48.39 2.44
CA PRO A 216 92.94 48.85 2.51
C PRO A 216 93.65 48.71 3.86
N ALA A 217 92.91 48.74 4.97
CA ALA A 217 93.47 48.62 6.32
C ALA A 217 93.63 47.16 6.80
N THR A 218 92.86 46.22 6.26
CA THR A 218 92.74 44.85 6.81
C THR A 218 92.95 43.73 5.78
N GLY A 219 93.08 44.06 4.50
CA GLY A 219 93.26 43.09 3.42
C GLY A 219 91.94 42.48 2.95
N CYS A 220 91.94 41.20 2.57
CA CYS A 220 90.76 40.51 2.07
C CYS A 220 89.66 40.39 3.14
N VAL A 221 88.43 40.72 2.75
CA VAL A 221 87.23 40.66 3.57
C VAL A 221 86.14 39.93 2.78
N HIS A 222 85.61 38.87 3.39
CA HIS A 222 84.54 38.03 2.83
C HIS A 222 83.24 38.36 3.56
N THR A 223 82.32 39.06 2.91
CA THR A 223 81.07 39.49 3.54
C THR A 223 79.91 38.61 3.07
N ASN A 224 79.18 38.00 4.00
CA ASN A 224 78.00 37.18 3.68
C ASN A 224 77.01 37.97 2.80
N ASN A 225 76.62 37.38 1.68
CA ASN A 225 75.66 37.96 0.75
C ASN A 225 74.35 37.16 0.73
N THR A 226 73.41 37.59 -0.12
CA THR A 226 72.11 36.94 -0.33
C THR A 226 71.90 36.56 -1.79
N ALA A 227 72.99 36.24 -2.50
CA ALA A 227 72.94 35.83 -3.89
C ALA A 227 72.22 34.47 -4.04
N ALA A 228 71.84 34.14 -5.28
CA ALA A 228 71.36 32.81 -5.61
C ALA A 228 72.53 31.81 -5.57
N CYS A 229 72.26 30.61 -5.07
CA CYS A 229 73.21 29.51 -4.99
C CYS A 229 72.47 28.19 -5.26
N ASP A 230 73.16 27.06 -5.11
CA ASP A 230 72.60 25.71 -5.20
C ASP A 230 73.11 24.91 -4.00
N ASP A 231 72.18 24.39 -3.18
CA ASP A 231 72.53 23.60 -1.99
C ASP A 231 72.76 22.10 -2.30
N GLY A 232 72.63 21.72 -3.57
CA GLY A 232 72.81 20.36 -4.09
C GLY A 232 71.61 19.44 -3.87
N SER A 233 70.51 19.92 -3.28
CA SER A 233 69.29 19.14 -3.09
C SER A 233 68.32 19.35 -4.25
N ALA A 234 67.86 18.26 -4.85
CA ALA A 234 66.80 18.31 -5.86
C ALA A 234 65.41 18.65 -5.28
N CYS A 235 65.32 18.78 -3.96
CA CYS A 235 64.09 19.07 -3.21
C CYS A 235 64.00 20.50 -2.70
N THR A 236 64.83 21.37 -3.22
CA THR A 236 64.92 22.78 -2.88
C THR A 236 65.00 23.54 -4.21
N THR A 237 64.30 24.67 -4.28
CA THR A 237 64.27 25.50 -5.49
C THR A 237 64.52 26.94 -5.11
N ALA A 238 65.22 27.67 -5.97
CA ALA A 238 65.58 29.06 -5.72
C ALA A 238 66.37 29.23 -4.40
N ASP A 239 67.42 28.43 -4.24
CA ASP A 239 68.29 28.48 -3.06
C ASP A 239 69.01 29.83 -2.99
N THR A 240 69.22 30.30 -1.77
CA THR A 240 69.79 31.61 -1.52
C THR A 240 70.85 31.53 -0.44
N CYS A 241 71.79 32.46 -0.51
CA CYS A 241 72.80 32.57 0.51
C CYS A 241 72.22 33.18 1.78
N ALA A 242 72.45 32.53 2.91
CA ALA A 242 72.13 33.04 4.23
C ALA A 242 73.27 32.72 5.20
N ALA A 243 73.73 33.74 5.92
CA ALA A 243 74.81 33.61 6.90
C ALA A 243 76.10 32.94 6.36
N GLY A 244 76.41 33.12 5.07
CA GLY A 244 77.63 32.60 4.44
C GLY A 244 77.54 31.16 3.96
N SER A 245 76.37 30.53 4.01
CA SER A 245 76.10 29.20 3.47
C SER A 245 74.91 29.24 2.51
N CYS A 246 74.91 28.34 1.53
CA CYS A 246 73.75 28.17 0.68
C CYS A 246 72.63 27.48 1.47
N VAL A 247 71.45 28.08 1.49
CA VAL A 247 70.27 27.50 2.13
C VAL A 247 69.21 27.20 1.10
N GLY A 248 68.71 25.96 1.14
CA GLY A 248 67.65 25.47 0.29
C GLY A 248 66.40 26.32 0.36
N GLY A 249 65.86 26.69 -0.79
CA GLY A 249 64.60 27.39 -0.90
C GLY A 249 63.39 26.45 -0.73
N PRO A 250 62.17 26.90 -1.05
CA PRO A 250 60.97 26.08 -0.91
C PRO A 250 61.07 24.80 -1.76
N PRO A 251 60.49 23.68 -1.29
CA PRO A 251 60.50 22.44 -2.04
C PRO A 251 59.70 22.56 -3.35
N PRO A 252 60.11 21.83 -4.40
CA PRO A 252 59.36 21.78 -5.64
C PRO A 252 57.98 21.18 -5.37
N ASN A 253 56.98 21.65 -6.11
CA ASN A 253 55.65 21.05 -6.07
C ASN A 253 55.69 19.68 -6.75
N CYS A 254 55.75 18.61 -5.96
CA CYS A 254 55.76 17.24 -6.44
C CYS A 254 54.38 16.62 -6.60
N ASN A 255 53.30 17.40 -6.63
CA ASN A 255 51.96 16.86 -6.83
C ASN A 255 51.72 16.47 -8.29
N ASP A 256 51.48 15.18 -8.57
CA ASP A 256 51.18 14.67 -9.92
C ASP A 256 49.69 14.72 -10.29
N GLY A 257 48.83 15.20 -9.38
CA GLY A 257 47.38 15.25 -9.54
C GLY A 257 46.67 13.90 -9.37
N ASN A 258 47.37 12.84 -8.99
CA ASN A 258 46.80 11.52 -8.76
C ASN A 258 46.59 11.29 -7.25
N THR A 259 45.32 11.17 -6.84
CA THR A 259 44.94 10.93 -5.44
C THR A 259 45.35 9.55 -4.91
N CYS A 260 45.79 8.63 -5.79
CA CYS A 260 46.27 7.29 -5.45
C CYS A 260 47.80 7.16 -5.41
N THR A 261 48.51 8.28 -5.49
CA THR A 261 49.95 8.36 -5.21
C THR A 261 50.19 9.26 -4.01
N ALA A 262 51.21 8.92 -3.22
CA ALA A 262 51.77 9.79 -2.20
C ALA A 262 52.95 10.53 -2.82
N ASP A 263 52.82 11.85 -2.90
CA ASP A 263 53.85 12.75 -3.41
C ASP A 263 54.88 13.02 -2.32
N GLY A 264 56.14 12.75 -2.67
CA GLY A 264 57.29 13.07 -1.84
C GLY A 264 58.41 13.63 -2.70
N CYS A 265 59.46 14.10 -2.03
CA CYS A 265 60.66 14.53 -2.70
C CYS A 265 61.86 13.81 -2.07
N ASP A 266 62.68 13.21 -2.93
CA ASP A 266 63.96 12.59 -2.57
C ASP A 266 65.09 13.60 -2.84
N PRO A 267 65.88 14.01 -1.82
CA PRO A 267 66.93 15.02 -2.00
C PRO A 267 67.94 14.71 -3.11
N ALA A 268 68.12 13.45 -3.50
CA ALA A 268 69.05 13.04 -4.56
C ALA A 268 68.39 12.98 -5.95
N THR A 269 67.11 12.60 -6.04
CA THR A 269 66.44 12.35 -7.34
C THR A 269 65.27 13.28 -7.66
N GLY A 270 64.87 14.14 -6.73
CA GLY A 270 63.74 15.06 -6.88
C GLY A 270 62.40 14.40 -6.59
N CYS A 271 61.34 14.86 -7.27
CA CYS A 271 59.99 14.40 -7.02
C CYS A 271 59.81 12.89 -7.24
N ARG A 272 59.14 12.24 -6.28
CA ARG A 272 58.84 10.81 -6.30
C ARG A 272 57.37 10.60 -5.93
N HIS A 273 56.68 9.80 -6.72
CA HIS A 273 55.27 9.44 -6.52
C HIS A 273 55.18 7.97 -6.11
N THR A 274 54.70 7.69 -4.90
CA THR A 274 54.59 6.32 -4.38
C THR A 274 53.15 5.84 -4.49
N VAL A 275 52.92 4.71 -5.17
CA VAL A 275 51.57 4.12 -5.26
C VAL A 275 51.05 3.79 -3.85
N LEU A 276 49.87 4.33 -3.51
CA LEU A 276 49.15 4.01 -2.29
C LEU A 276 48.59 2.59 -2.34
N ALA A 277 48.43 1.96 -1.18
CA ALA A 277 47.90 0.60 -1.07
C ALA A 277 46.50 0.50 -1.68
N ASP A 278 46.19 -0.66 -2.26
CA ASP A 278 44.84 -0.95 -2.75
C ASP A 278 43.81 -0.77 -1.62
N LEU A 279 42.61 -0.34 -1.98
CA LEU A 279 41.52 0.01 -1.05
C LEU A 279 41.74 1.27 -0.21
N THR A 280 42.82 2.02 -0.42
CA THR A 280 42.92 3.39 0.11
C THR A 280 41.78 4.23 -0.48
N ALA A 281 41.10 5.02 0.37
CA ALA A 281 40.03 5.90 -0.08
C ALA A 281 40.60 6.99 -1.00
N CYS A 282 39.95 7.19 -2.14
CA CYS A 282 40.26 8.25 -3.10
C CYS A 282 38.96 8.86 -3.61
N ASN A 283 39.06 9.79 -4.56
CA ASN A 283 37.93 10.34 -5.29
C ASN A 283 38.31 10.43 -6.77
N ASP A 284 37.51 9.81 -7.64
CA ASP A 284 37.76 9.77 -9.09
C ASP A 284 37.05 10.92 -9.85
N GLY A 285 36.39 11.82 -9.12
CA GLY A 285 35.61 12.93 -9.64
C GLY A 285 34.24 12.52 -10.19
N ASN A 286 33.86 11.24 -10.11
CA ASN A 286 32.58 10.73 -10.59
C ASN A 286 31.58 10.63 -9.43
N LEU A 287 30.66 11.58 -9.34
CA LEU A 287 29.60 11.57 -8.33
C LEU A 287 28.57 10.43 -8.53
N CYS A 288 28.65 9.66 -9.61
CA CYS A 288 27.86 8.45 -9.82
C CYS A 288 28.45 7.21 -9.16
N THR A 289 29.61 7.28 -8.52
CA THR A 289 30.16 6.20 -7.69
C THR A 289 30.13 6.62 -6.23
N GLN A 290 29.63 5.74 -5.37
CA GLN A 290 29.42 6.06 -3.95
C GLN A 290 30.66 5.76 -3.12
N SER A 291 31.67 5.11 -3.69
CA SER A 291 32.86 4.69 -2.98
C SER A 291 34.00 4.52 -3.96
N ASP A 292 35.00 5.40 -3.89
CA ASP A 292 36.15 5.30 -4.79
C ASP A 292 37.37 4.79 -4.01
N ARG A 293 38.13 3.90 -4.66
CA ARG A 293 39.24 3.18 -4.05
C ARG A 293 40.41 3.09 -5.01
N CYS A 294 41.61 3.21 -4.46
CA CYS A 294 42.82 2.97 -5.21
C CYS A 294 42.94 1.50 -5.57
N VAL A 295 43.23 1.23 -6.84
CA VAL A 295 43.56 -0.10 -7.36
C VAL A 295 44.75 0.07 -8.30
N ASN A 296 45.90 -0.51 -7.94
CA ASN A 296 47.15 -0.45 -8.70
C ASN A 296 47.55 1.00 -9.09
N GLY A 297 47.40 1.95 -8.17
CA GLY A 297 47.78 3.35 -8.37
C GLY A 297 46.77 4.22 -9.13
N THR A 298 45.60 3.68 -9.49
CA THR A 298 44.52 4.44 -10.13
C THR A 298 43.31 4.50 -9.20
N CYS A 299 42.67 5.67 -9.10
CA CYS A 299 41.41 5.78 -8.38
C CYS A 299 40.27 5.21 -9.23
N ILE A 300 39.58 4.20 -8.70
CA ILE A 300 38.45 3.56 -9.39
C ILE A 300 37.21 3.70 -8.52
N GLY A 301 36.17 4.31 -9.08
CA GLY A 301 34.85 4.37 -8.49
C GLY A 301 34.16 3.01 -8.46
N SER A 302 33.54 2.69 -7.33
CA SER A 302 32.77 1.47 -7.08
C SER A 302 31.41 1.82 -6.46
N ASN A 303 30.50 0.85 -6.39
CA ASN A 303 29.13 1.04 -5.92
C ASN A 303 28.39 2.16 -6.71
N PRO A 304 28.10 1.92 -8.01
CA PRO A 304 27.49 2.93 -8.86
C PRO A 304 26.07 3.29 -8.38
N ILE A 305 25.71 4.57 -8.51
CA ILE A 305 24.33 5.06 -8.33
C ILE A 305 23.45 4.38 -9.37
N VAL A 306 22.55 3.53 -8.90
CA VAL A 306 21.56 2.87 -9.74
C VAL A 306 20.37 3.81 -9.90
N CYS A 307 20.20 4.34 -11.10
CA CYS A 307 19.03 5.12 -11.44
C CYS A 307 17.82 4.21 -11.66
N THR A 308 16.71 4.54 -11.04
CA THR A 308 15.42 3.90 -11.28
C THR A 308 14.51 4.88 -12.00
N ALA A 309 13.60 4.38 -12.84
CA ALA A 309 12.54 5.20 -13.38
C ALA A 309 11.74 5.84 -12.22
N GLN A 310 11.42 7.13 -12.34
CA GLN A 310 10.67 7.86 -11.32
C GLN A 310 9.24 7.32 -11.14
N ASP A 311 8.61 6.96 -12.25
CA ASP A 311 7.27 6.38 -12.32
C ASP A 311 7.14 5.59 -13.63
N GLN A 312 5.94 5.06 -13.90
CA GLN A 312 5.65 4.22 -15.06
C GLN A 312 5.70 4.99 -16.40
N CYS A 313 5.72 6.32 -16.37
CA CYS A 313 5.83 7.20 -17.53
C CYS A 313 7.19 7.86 -17.69
N HIS A 314 8.18 7.34 -16.97
CA HIS A 314 9.59 7.65 -17.17
C HIS A 314 10.36 6.36 -17.42
N VAL A 315 11.44 6.45 -18.17
CA VAL A 315 12.37 5.33 -18.36
C VAL A 315 13.53 5.43 -17.39
N VAL A 316 14.26 4.32 -17.23
CA VAL A 316 15.50 4.31 -16.44
C VAL A 316 16.46 5.34 -17.00
N GLY A 317 16.79 6.33 -16.18
CA GLY A 317 17.75 7.36 -16.55
C GLY A 317 19.19 6.92 -16.41
N THR A 318 20.08 7.77 -16.89
CA THR A 318 21.52 7.70 -16.63
C THR A 318 21.91 8.69 -15.55
N CYS A 319 22.88 8.31 -14.71
CA CYS A 319 23.45 9.20 -13.72
C CYS A 319 24.45 10.16 -14.39
N ASN A 320 24.37 11.45 -14.07
CA ASN A 320 25.33 12.45 -14.53
C ASN A 320 26.59 12.42 -13.62
N PRO A 321 27.78 12.11 -14.17
CA PRO A 321 29.00 11.94 -13.37
C PRO A 321 29.47 13.21 -12.65
N GLN A 322 29.03 14.40 -13.07
CA GLN A 322 29.43 15.68 -12.47
C GLN A 322 28.49 16.16 -11.37
N SER A 323 27.24 15.69 -11.34
CA SER A 323 26.24 16.12 -10.36
C SER A 323 25.73 14.98 -9.46
N GLY A 324 25.97 13.72 -9.83
CA GLY A 324 25.41 12.55 -9.15
C GLY A 324 23.89 12.42 -9.31
N VAL A 325 23.28 13.26 -10.15
CA VAL A 325 21.83 13.32 -10.35
C VAL A 325 21.45 12.37 -11.48
N CYS A 326 20.48 11.50 -11.22
CA CYS A 326 19.84 10.69 -12.24
C CYS A 326 18.97 11.56 -13.15
N SER A 327 19.13 11.40 -14.46
CA SER A 327 18.14 11.90 -15.41
C SER A 327 16.82 11.14 -15.25
N ASN A 328 15.70 11.75 -15.64
CA ASN A 328 14.40 11.09 -15.74
C ASN A 328 13.80 11.38 -17.12
N PRO A 329 14.23 10.64 -18.15
CA PRO A 329 13.66 10.80 -19.48
C PRO A 329 12.20 10.33 -19.49
N ALA A 330 11.34 11.06 -20.20
CA ALA A 330 9.96 10.67 -20.46
C ALA A 330 9.91 9.32 -21.20
N ALA A 331 9.00 8.44 -20.80
CA ALA A 331 8.64 7.29 -21.61
C ALA A 331 7.95 7.76 -22.90
N PRO A 332 8.10 7.02 -24.02
CA PRO A 332 7.40 7.35 -25.27
C PRO A 332 5.89 7.45 -25.05
N ASP A 333 5.24 8.42 -25.69
CA ASP A 333 3.78 8.52 -25.68
C ASP A 333 3.15 7.21 -26.19
N GLY A 334 2.14 6.71 -25.47
CA GLY A 334 1.53 5.40 -25.72
C GLY A 334 2.14 4.23 -24.94
N SER A 335 3.20 4.45 -24.15
CA SER A 335 3.71 3.43 -23.22
C SER A 335 2.64 3.04 -22.20
N SER A 336 2.53 1.76 -21.87
CA SER A 336 1.57 1.27 -20.87
C SER A 336 1.90 1.78 -19.48
N CYS A 337 0.90 2.30 -18.78
CA CYS A 337 1.00 2.68 -17.37
C CYS A 337 -0.30 2.29 -16.64
N ASN A 338 -0.45 2.70 -15.39
CA ASN A 338 -1.66 2.58 -14.59
C ASN A 338 -1.86 3.90 -13.82
N ASP A 339 -2.97 4.58 -14.07
CA ASP A 339 -3.28 5.89 -13.46
C ASP A 339 -3.99 5.76 -12.09
N GLY A 340 -4.16 4.52 -11.61
CA GLY A 340 -4.88 4.19 -10.38
C GLY A 340 -6.40 4.19 -10.54
N ASN A 341 -6.92 4.46 -11.74
CA ASN A 341 -8.35 4.48 -12.02
C ASN A 341 -8.80 3.17 -12.66
N ALA A 342 -9.42 2.29 -11.87
CA ALA A 342 -9.95 1.02 -12.37
C ALA A 342 -11.13 1.18 -13.36
N CYS A 343 -11.61 2.41 -13.59
CA CYS A 343 -12.63 2.73 -14.59
C CYS A 343 -12.07 3.09 -15.97
N THR A 344 -10.76 2.97 -16.20
CA THR A 344 -10.14 3.07 -17.52
C THR A 344 -9.55 1.72 -17.92
N LYS A 345 -9.74 1.33 -19.19
CA LYS A 345 -9.38 -0.02 -19.66
C LYS A 345 -7.96 -0.09 -20.22
N THR A 346 -7.42 1.05 -20.61
CA THR A 346 -6.09 1.17 -21.19
C THR A 346 -5.52 2.48 -20.71
N ASP A 347 -4.46 2.44 -19.91
CA ASP A 347 -3.79 3.64 -19.45
C ASP A 347 -2.46 3.77 -20.19
N THR A 348 -2.23 4.95 -20.73
CA THR A 348 -1.07 5.25 -21.55
C THR A 348 -0.40 6.52 -21.10
N CYS A 349 0.93 6.55 -21.18
CA CYS A 349 1.69 7.76 -20.93
C CYS A 349 1.44 8.76 -22.05
N GLN A 350 1.10 9.99 -21.67
CA GLN A 350 0.95 11.11 -22.58
C GLN A 350 1.54 12.36 -21.94
N ALA A 351 2.60 12.91 -22.55
CA ALA A 351 3.32 14.06 -22.02
C ALA A 351 3.68 13.91 -20.53
N VAL A 352 4.41 12.83 -20.19
CA VAL A 352 4.91 12.45 -18.85
C VAL A 352 3.86 12.13 -17.77
N ALA A 353 2.57 12.19 -18.08
CA ALA A 353 1.50 11.78 -17.17
C ALA A 353 0.87 10.47 -17.66
N CYS A 354 0.50 9.59 -16.72
CA CYS A 354 -0.33 8.45 -17.05
C CYS A 354 -1.79 8.92 -17.21
N SER A 355 -2.38 8.73 -18.38
CA SER A 355 -3.78 9.06 -18.64
C SER A 355 -4.55 7.79 -19.00
N GLY A 356 -5.63 7.53 -18.27
CA GLY A 356 -6.55 6.47 -18.60
C GLY A 356 -7.44 6.81 -19.80
N ALA A 357 -7.53 5.88 -20.73
CA ALA A 357 -8.40 5.92 -21.90
C ALA A 357 -9.35 4.72 -21.92
N ASN A 358 -10.34 4.74 -22.83
CA ASN A 358 -11.37 3.71 -22.95
C ASN A 358 -12.14 3.48 -21.63
N PRO A 359 -12.96 4.45 -21.21
CA PRO A 359 -13.67 4.37 -19.93
C PRO A 359 -14.60 3.15 -19.85
N VAL A 360 -14.72 2.58 -18.65
CA VAL A 360 -15.67 1.53 -18.31
C VAL A 360 -17.08 2.07 -18.45
N VAL A 361 -17.80 1.53 -19.43
CA VAL A 361 -19.21 1.87 -19.68
C VAL A 361 -20.08 0.97 -18.82
N CYS A 362 -20.66 1.54 -17.76
CA CYS A 362 -21.62 0.85 -16.90
C CYS A 362 -23.03 0.91 -17.50
N ALA A 363 -23.30 0.01 -18.46
CA ALA A 363 -24.65 -0.14 -19.00
C ALA A 363 -25.65 -0.53 -17.87
N PRO A 364 -26.91 -0.05 -17.91
CA PRO A 364 -27.91 -0.42 -16.92
C PRO A 364 -28.09 -1.95 -16.86
N PRO A 365 -28.13 -2.56 -15.67
CA PRO A 365 -28.23 -4.01 -15.52
C PRO A 365 -29.63 -4.54 -15.90
N ASP A 366 -30.66 -3.71 -15.77
CA ASP A 366 -32.04 -4.05 -16.05
C ASP A 366 -32.88 -2.80 -16.39
N GLN A 367 -34.19 -3.00 -16.59
CA GLN A 367 -35.12 -1.93 -16.95
C GLN A 367 -35.42 -0.95 -15.79
N CYS A 368 -35.11 -1.31 -14.55
CA CYS A 368 -35.40 -0.55 -13.33
C CYS A 368 -34.19 0.16 -12.73
N HIS A 369 -33.02 0.05 -13.33
CA HIS A 369 -31.82 0.77 -12.91
C HIS A 369 -31.34 1.74 -14.01
N GLN A 370 -30.72 2.84 -13.58
CA GLN A 370 -30.09 3.79 -14.51
C GLN A 370 -28.72 3.28 -14.97
N ALA A 371 -28.13 3.96 -15.96
CA ALA A 371 -26.73 3.73 -16.31
C ALA A 371 -25.86 4.00 -15.07
N GLY A 372 -24.94 3.09 -14.79
CA GLY A 372 -24.19 3.10 -13.55
C GLY A 372 -23.04 4.11 -13.56
N VAL A 373 -22.55 4.43 -12.37
CA VAL A 373 -21.31 5.18 -12.18
C VAL A 373 -20.24 4.18 -11.73
N CYS A 374 -19.14 4.12 -12.47
CA CYS A 374 -17.99 3.30 -12.11
C CYS A 374 -17.23 3.94 -10.94
N ASP A 375 -16.92 3.16 -9.92
CA ASP A 375 -16.05 3.56 -8.80
C ASP A 375 -14.57 3.52 -9.23
N PRO A 376 -13.87 4.67 -9.27
CA PRO A 376 -12.47 4.74 -9.71
C PRO A 376 -11.50 3.86 -8.92
N ALA A 377 -11.80 3.54 -7.65
CA ALA A 377 -10.90 2.74 -6.82
C ALA A 377 -11.05 1.24 -7.04
N THR A 378 -12.24 0.76 -7.41
CA THR A 378 -12.56 -0.67 -7.48
C THR A 378 -12.90 -1.15 -8.88
N GLY A 379 -13.22 -0.24 -9.81
CA GLY A 379 -13.69 -0.56 -11.17
C GLY A 379 -15.13 -1.10 -11.17
N THR A 380 -15.80 -1.10 -10.02
CA THR A 380 -17.13 -1.67 -9.85
C THR A 380 -18.18 -0.65 -10.24
N CYS A 381 -19.17 -1.08 -11.03
CA CYS A 381 -20.30 -0.23 -11.39
C CYS A 381 -21.33 -0.20 -10.26
N SER A 382 -21.71 1.01 -9.84
CA SER A 382 -22.84 1.24 -8.94
C SER A 382 -24.06 1.71 -9.74
N TYR A 383 -25.24 1.17 -9.43
CA TYR A 383 -26.46 1.42 -10.20
C TYR A 383 -27.54 2.01 -9.30
N ALA A 384 -28.00 3.21 -9.62
CA ALA A 384 -29.13 3.83 -8.93
C ALA A 384 -30.45 3.25 -9.45
N PRO A 385 -31.43 2.95 -8.58
CA PRO A 385 -32.78 2.63 -8.98
C PRO A 385 -33.39 3.78 -9.79
N LYS A 386 -34.15 3.48 -10.84
CA LYS A 386 -35.08 4.42 -11.45
C LYS A 386 -36.17 4.75 -10.44
N THR A 387 -36.81 5.90 -10.62
CA THR A 387 -37.93 6.34 -9.80
C THR A 387 -39.01 5.26 -9.71
N ASP A 388 -39.56 5.07 -8.51
CA ASP A 388 -40.69 4.17 -8.31
C ASP A 388 -41.84 4.54 -9.25
N ALA A 389 -42.60 3.54 -9.70
CA ALA A 389 -43.65 3.64 -10.73
C ALA A 389 -43.16 3.79 -12.18
N THR A 390 -41.84 3.77 -12.45
CA THR A 390 -41.35 3.68 -13.83
C THR A 390 -41.80 2.36 -14.45
N SER A 391 -42.32 2.38 -15.68
CA SER A 391 -42.78 1.17 -16.38
C SER A 391 -41.62 0.20 -16.64
N CYS A 392 -41.84 -1.07 -16.36
CA CYS A 392 -40.91 -2.15 -16.68
C CYS A 392 -41.71 -3.38 -17.15
N ASN A 393 -41.03 -4.51 -17.40
CA ASN A 393 -41.67 -5.78 -17.66
C ASN A 393 -40.95 -6.86 -16.83
N ASP A 394 -41.67 -7.55 -15.94
CA ASP A 394 -41.10 -8.55 -15.03
C ASP A 394 -41.05 -9.97 -15.66
N GLY A 395 -41.45 -10.08 -16.92
CA GLY A 395 -41.54 -11.34 -17.67
C GLY A 395 -42.76 -12.19 -17.31
N ASN A 396 -43.64 -11.72 -16.43
CA ASN A 396 -44.85 -12.43 -16.01
C ASN A 396 -46.07 -11.92 -16.77
N ALA A 397 -46.53 -12.69 -17.76
CA ALA A 397 -47.73 -12.35 -18.53
C ALA A 397 -49.04 -12.41 -17.72
N CYS A 398 -48.99 -12.83 -16.45
CA CYS A 398 -50.14 -12.82 -15.52
C CYS A 398 -50.27 -11.52 -14.72
N THR A 399 -49.41 -10.53 -14.93
CA THR A 399 -49.54 -9.17 -14.40
C THR A 399 -49.79 -8.20 -15.54
N GLN A 400 -50.73 -7.29 -15.36
CA GLN A 400 -51.22 -6.42 -16.44
C GLN A 400 -50.49 -5.07 -16.50
N SER A 401 -49.73 -4.74 -15.46
CA SER A 401 -48.91 -3.53 -15.39
C SER A 401 -47.74 -3.77 -14.46
N ASP A 402 -46.51 -3.66 -14.97
CA ASP A 402 -45.32 -3.83 -14.14
C ASP A 402 -44.62 -2.49 -13.95
N THR A 403 -44.26 -2.21 -12.70
CA THR A 403 -43.58 -0.97 -12.33
C THR A 403 -42.38 -1.25 -11.46
N CYS A 404 -41.37 -0.38 -11.57
CA CYS A 404 -40.22 -0.43 -10.70
C CYS A 404 -40.62 0.01 -9.29
N GLN A 405 -40.25 -0.78 -8.29
CA GLN A 405 -40.38 -0.44 -6.89
C GLN A 405 -39.10 -0.83 -6.15
N ALA A 406 -38.41 0.17 -5.59
CA ALA A 406 -37.10 0.01 -4.94
C ALA A 406 -36.06 -0.74 -5.81
N GLY A 407 -36.07 -0.49 -7.13
CA GLY A 407 -35.13 -1.10 -8.08
C GLY A 407 -35.53 -2.49 -8.59
N VAL A 408 -36.64 -3.07 -8.13
CA VAL A 408 -37.16 -4.35 -8.63
C VAL A 408 -38.38 -4.09 -9.50
N CYS A 409 -38.47 -4.76 -10.65
CA CYS A 409 -39.69 -4.74 -11.46
C CYS A 409 -40.74 -5.62 -10.78
N THR A 410 -41.83 -5.03 -10.31
CA THR A 410 -42.93 -5.74 -9.65
C THR A 410 -44.18 -5.66 -10.52
N GLY A 411 -44.74 -6.83 -10.83
CA GLY A 411 -46.01 -6.91 -11.52
C GLY A 411 -47.20 -6.62 -10.61
N ALA A 412 -48.08 -5.73 -11.05
CA ALA A 412 -49.34 -5.37 -10.42
C ALA A 412 -50.54 -5.75 -11.32
N ASN A 413 -51.75 -5.72 -10.76
CA ASN A 413 -53.00 -6.10 -11.44
C ASN A 413 -52.98 -7.55 -11.98
N PRO A 414 -53.06 -8.56 -11.09
CA PRO A 414 -53.00 -9.96 -11.49
C PRO A 414 -54.19 -10.37 -12.36
N VAL A 415 -53.95 -11.21 -13.37
CA VAL A 415 -54.98 -11.84 -14.21
C VAL A 415 -55.84 -12.77 -13.36
N VAL A 416 -57.15 -12.50 -13.31
CA VAL A 416 -58.13 -13.31 -12.56
C VAL A 416 -58.75 -14.36 -13.48
N CYS A 417 -58.54 -15.64 -13.17
CA CYS A 417 -59.05 -16.76 -13.94
C CYS A 417 -60.35 -17.30 -13.32
N ALA A 418 -61.49 -16.83 -13.80
CA ALA A 418 -62.80 -17.35 -13.38
C ALA A 418 -63.07 -18.76 -13.94
N ALA A 419 -63.99 -19.49 -13.30
CA ALA A 419 -64.46 -20.78 -13.80
C ALA A 419 -65.11 -20.62 -15.18
N LEU A 420 -64.80 -21.53 -16.11
CA LEU A 420 -65.29 -21.48 -17.49
C LEU A 420 -66.81 -21.71 -17.57
N ASP A 421 -67.31 -22.71 -16.83
CA ASP A 421 -68.73 -23.10 -16.78
C ASP A 421 -69.03 -23.87 -15.48
N GLN A 422 -70.23 -24.48 -15.40
CA GLN A 422 -70.69 -25.21 -14.21
C GLN A 422 -69.87 -26.48 -13.92
N CYS A 423 -69.16 -27.04 -14.90
CA CYS A 423 -68.36 -28.24 -14.79
C CYS A 423 -66.84 -27.98 -14.73
N HIS A 424 -66.41 -26.71 -14.62
CA HIS A 424 -65.01 -26.33 -14.46
C HIS A 424 -64.77 -25.46 -13.22
N GLU A 425 -63.58 -25.54 -12.64
CA GLU A 425 -63.17 -24.70 -11.51
C GLU A 425 -62.43 -23.44 -11.97
N ALA A 426 -62.23 -22.49 -11.05
CA ALA A 426 -61.40 -21.32 -11.29
C ALA A 426 -59.95 -21.73 -11.59
N GLY A 427 -59.38 -21.16 -12.65
CA GLY A 427 -58.06 -21.51 -13.16
C GLY A 427 -56.89 -20.85 -12.43
N VAL A 428 -55.68 -21.26 -12.79
CA VAL A 428 -54.43 -20.55 -12.46
C VAL A 428 -53.82 -20.02 -13.76
N CYS A 429 -53.39 -18.76 -13.76
CA CYS A 429 -52.75 -18.15 -14.91
C CYS A 429 -51.32 -18.67 -15.10
N ASN A 430 -50.97 -19.05 -16.34
CA ASN A 430 -49.60 -19.45 -16.71
C ASN A 430 -48.70 -18.22 -16.87
N ARG A 431 -47.68 -18.09 -16.02
CA ARG A 431 -46.77 -16.93 -15.98
C ARG A 431 -46.07 -16.61 -17.31
N ALA A 432 -45.83 -17.59 -18.17
CA ALA A 432 -45.11 -17.37 -19.43
C ALA A 432 -46.03 -16.91 -20.57
N THR A 433 -47.32 -17.29 -20.55
CA THR A 433 -48.24 -17.07 -21.68
C THR A 433 -49.43 -16.19 -21.35
N GLY A 434 -49.71 -15.94 -20.06
CA GLY A 434 -50.89 -15.20 -19.60
C GLY A 434 -52.20 -15.97 -19.73
N VAL A 435 -52.15 -17.25 -20.13
CA VAL A 435 -53.33 -18.09 -20.38
C VAL A 435 -53.78 -18.78 -19.09
N CYS A 436 -55.08 -18.71 -18.80
CA CYS A 436 -55.71 -19.39 -17.67
C CYS A 436 -55.89 -20.89 -17.93
N SER A 437 -55.58 -21.74 -16.95
CA SER A 437 -55.97 -23.15 -16.98
C SER A 437 -57.47 -23.31 -16.76
N THR A 438 -58.09 -24.36 -17.32
CA THR A 438 -59.52 -24.67 -17.12
C THR A 438 -59.68 -26.09 -16.57
N PRO A 439 -59.37 -26.32 -15.28
CA PRO A 439 -59.52 -27.64 -14.67
C PRO A 439 -61.00 -28.05 -14.56
N ALA A 440 -61.30 -29.30 -14.92
CA ALA A 440 -62.65 -29.87 -14.78
C ALA A 440 -62.97 -30.21 -13.31
N LYS A 441 -64.24 -30.02 -12.93
CA LYS A 441 -64.77 -30.49 -11.64
C LYS A 441 -64.85 -32.03 -11.61
N PRO A 442 -64.90 -32.64 -10.41
CA PRO A 442 -65.03 -34.09 -10.28
C PRO A 442 -66.28 -34.64 -10.99
N ASP A 443 -66.13 -35.84 -11.57
CA ASP A 443 -67.24 -36.57 -12.17
C ASP A 443 -68.36 -36.82 -11.14
N GLY A 444 -69.62 -36.66 -11.54
CA GLY A 444 -70.78 -36.76 -10.66
C GLY A 444 -71.23 -35.44 -10.02
N THR A 445 -70.50 -34.34 -10.25
CA THR A 445 -70.95 -33.01 -9.77
C THR A 445 -72.24 -32.62 -10.47
N VAL A 446 -73.27 -32.21 -9.72
CA VAL A 446 -74.57 -31.81 -10.30
C VAL A 446 -74.39 -30.62 -11.23
N CYS A 447 -75.00 -30.69 -12.40
CA CYS A 447 -75.08 -29.62 -13.37
C CYS A 447 -76.50 -29.58 -13.96
N ASP A 448 -76.76 -28.63 -14.86
CA ASP A 448 -78.03 -28.49 -15.58
C ASP A 448 -77.72 -28.17 -17.05
N ASP A 449 -78.17 -29.03 -17.95
CA ASP A 449 -77.98 -28.86 -19.40
C ASP A 449 -79.12 -28.07 -20.08
N GLY A 450 -80.17 -27.72 -19.33
CA GLY A 450 -81.31 -26.92 -19.77
C GLY A 450 -82.51 -27.71 -20.30
N HIS A 451 -82.56 -29.05 -20.20
CA HIS A 451 -83.71 -29.86 -20.62
C HIS A 451 -84.70 -30.19 -19.47
N PRO A 452 -86.04 -30.22 -19.71
CA PRO A 452 -87.03 -30.54 -18.67
C PRO A 452 -87.07 -32.05 -18.35
N LEU A 453 -86.93 -32.40 -17.06
CA LEU A 453 -86.91 -33.80 -16.58
C LEU A 453 -88.34 -34.39 -16.46
N ILE A 454 -88.61 -35.50 -17.16
CA ILE A 454 -89.72 -36.42 -16.87
C ILE A 454 -89.08 -37.82 -16.85
N CYS A 455 -89.07 -38.47 -15.68
CA CYS A 455 -88.47 -39.79 -15.41
C CYS A 455 -86.92 -39.89 -15.59
N SER A 456 -86.17 -38.91 -15.06
CA SER A 456 -84.69 -38.90 -15.03
C SER A 456 -84.12 -38.43 -13.67
N LEU A 457 -82.99 -39.02 -13.26
CA LEU A 457 -82.10 -38.50 -12.21
C LEU A 457 -81.43 -37.18 -12.68
N PRO A 458 -80.98 -36.28 -11.78
CA PRO A 458 -80.38 -34.99 -12.15
C PRO A 458 -79.09 -35.14 -12.99
N ASP A 459 -78.82 -34.17 -13.86
CA ASP A 459 -77.63 -34.15 -14.74
C ASP A 459 -76.34 -34.07 -13.91
N THR A 460 -75.28 -34.71 -14.41
CA THR A 460 -73.96 -34.72 -13.76
C THR A 460 -72.82 -34.42 -14.72
N CYS A 461 -71.80 -33.75 -14.22
CA CYS A 461 -70.57 -33.50 -14.95
C CYS A 461 -69.80 -34.81 -15.14
N GLN A 462 -69.34 -35.06 -16.36
CA GLN A 462 -68.45 -36.17 -16.70
C GLN A 462 -67.35 -35.67 -17.66
N GLY A 463 -66.09 -35.73 -17.23
CA GLY A 463 -64.95 -35.25 -18.01
C GLY A 463 -65.01 -33.75 -18.35
N GLY A 464 -65.63 -32.93 -17.48
CA GLY A 464 -65.82 -31.48 -17.70
C GLY A 464 -67.02 -31.11 -18.57
N VAL A 465 -67.87 -32.07 -18.94
CA VAL A 465 -69.09 -31.83 -19.74
C VAL A 465 -70.32 -32.22 -18.93
N CYS A 466 -71.40 -31.45 -18.99
CA CYS A 466 -72.66 -31.80 -18.34
C CYS A 466 -73.40 -32.89 -19.14
N THR A 467 -73.83 -33.97 -18.48
CA THR A 467 -74.47 -35.14 -19.09
C THR A 467 -75.76 -35.55 -18.37
N ALA A 468 -76.79 -35.98 -19.11
CA ALA A 468 -78.12 -36.29 -18.57
C ALA A 468 -78.22 -37.63 -17.81
N GLY A 469 -78.99 -37.69 -16.72
CA GLY A 469 -79.23 -38.89 -15.90
C GLY A 469 -80.45 -39.75 -16.34
N GLY A 470 -80.43 -41.07 -16.15
CA GLY A 470 -81.45 -42.02 -16.67
C GLY A 470 -82.10 -42.92 -15.61
N GLY A 471 -83.42 -43.15 -15.73
CA GLY A 471 -84.24 -44.00 -14.83
C GLY A 471 -85.25 -44.94 -15.51
N GLY A 472 -85.68 -44.69 -16.75
CA GLY A 472 -86.40 -45.68 -17.57
C GLY A 472 -87.87 -45.97 -17.20
N ASP A 473 -88.67 -46.25 -18.22
CA ASP A 473 -90.03 -46.80 -18.18
C ASP A 473 -90.07 -47.85 -19.31
N THR A 474 -89.77 -49.10 -18.95
CA THR A 474 -89.40 -50.19 -19.86
C THR A 474 -90.61 -50.71 -20.64
N ASP A 475 -91.80 -50.73 -20.04
CA ASP A 475 -93.03 -51.19 -20.69
C ASP A 475 -93.99 -50.06 -21.11
N GLY A 476 -93.66 -48.81 -20.78
CA GLY A 476 -94.30 -47.61 -21.29
C GLY A 476 -95.63 -47.29 -20.61
N ASP A 477 -95.83 -47.77 -19.39
CA ASP A 477 -97.09 -47.62 -18.66
C ASP A 477 -97.15 -46.36 -17.76
N LEU A 478 -96.08 -45.55 -17.80
CA LEU A 478 -95.86 -44.30 -17.08
C LEU A 478 -95.54 -44.45 -15.58
N ILE A 479 -95.25 -45.67 -15.13
CA ILE A 479 -94.57 -45.93 -13.85
C ILE A 479 -93.08 -46.16 -14.15
N CYS A 480 -92.19 -45.64 -13.31
CA CYS A 480 -90.76 -45.83 -13.53
C CYS A 480 -90.37 -47.28 -13.19
N ASP A 481 -89.39 -47.88 -13.88
CA ASP A 481 -88.97 -49.28 -13.69
C ASP A 481 -88.68 -49.66 -12.22
N HIS A 482 -88.28 -48.68 -11.41
CA HIS A 482 -87.97 -48.86 -9.99
C HIS A 482 -89.21 -48.84 -9.07
N ASP A 483 -90.31 -48.26 -9.53
CA ASP A 483 -91.59 -48.11 -8.83
C ASP A 483 -92.67 -49.06 -9.36
N ASP A 484 -92.35 -49.86 -10.38
CA ASP A 484 -93.27 -50.73 -11.09
C ASP A 484 -93.24 -52.18 -10.53
N ASN A 485 -94.39 -52.70 -10.10
CA ASN A 485 -94.55 -54.08 -9.61
C ASN A 485 -94.74 -55.13 -10.71
N CYS A 486 -94.79 -54.72 -11.99
CA CYS A 486 -94.53 -55.58 -13.14
C CYS A 486 -93.67 -54.84 -14.21
N PRO A 487 -92.35 -54.60 -14.00
CA PRO A 487 -91.46 -53.75 -14.82
C PRO A 487 -91.31 -54.02 -16.33
N THR A 488 -92.00 -55.03 -16.84
CA THR A 488 -91.93 -55.47 -18.24
C THR A 488 -93.31 -55.76 -18.83
N ILE A 489 -94.38 -55.60 -18.03
CA ILE A 489 -95.75 -55.88 -18.41
C ILE A 489 -96.61 -54.73 -17.90
N ALA A 490 -96.96 -53.83 -18.82
CA ALA A 490 -97.69 -52.62 -18.52
C ALA A 490 -98.92 -52.88 -17.64
N ASN A 491 -98.87 -52.37 -16.42
CA ASN A 491 -99.92 -52.52 -15.42
C ASN A 491 -100.02 -51.23 -14.59
N ALA A 492 -100.27 -50.09 -15.24
CA ALA A 492 -100.36 -48.76 -14.63
C ALA A 492 -101.27 -48.62 -13.39
N GLY A 493 -102.15 -49.59 -13.13
CA GLY A 493 -102.96 -49.68 -11.93
C GLY A 493 -102.29 -50.32 -10.71
N GLN A 494 -101.13 -50.97 -10.88
CA GLN A 494 -100.26 -51.58 -9.86
C GLN A 494 -101.05 -52.45 -8.86
N ALA A 495 -102.03 -53.22 -9.35
CA ALA A 495 -102.86 -54.09 -8.51
C ALA A 495 -102.05 -55.29 -8.01
N ASP A 496 -102.16 -55.60 -6.72
CA ASP A 496 -101.45 -56.64 -5.99
C ASP A 496 -102.38 -57.17 -4.88
N LEU A 497 -103.04 -58.29 -5.16
CA LEU A 497 -104.16 -58.80 -4.40
C LEU A 497 -103.73 -59.48 -3.09
N ASP A 498 -102.63 -60.22 -3.09
CA ASP A 498 -102.12 -60.92 -1.91
C ASP A 498 -101.06 -60.11 -1.15
N GLY A 499 -100.58 -59.00 -1.74
CA GLY A 499 -99.74 -57.99 -1.11
C GLY A 499 -98.26 -58.37 -1.08
N ASP A 500 -97.80 -59.24 -1.97
CA ASP A 500 -96.44 -59.75 -1.98
C ASP A 500 -95.45 -58.87 -2.78
N GLY A 501 -95.96 -57.85 -3.47
CA GLY A 501 -95.20 -56.90 -4.28
C GLY A 501 -95.04 -57.31 -5.75
N VAL A 502 -95.67 -58.39 -6.19
CA VAL A 502 -95.83 -58.78 -7.60
C VAL A 502 -97.24 -58.41 -8.04
N GLY A 503 -97.37 -57.80 -9.23
CA GLY A 503 -98.70 -57.41 -9.70
C GLY A 503 -99.57 -58.61 -10.12
N ASP A 504 -100.89 -58.50 -9.95
CA ASP A 504 -101.89 -59.55 -10.27
C ASP A 504 -101.71 -60.14 -11.68
N ILE A 505 -101.31 -59.30 -12.65
CA ILE A 505 -101.16 -59.73 -14.04
C ILE A 505 -99.89 -60.55 -14.28
N CYS A 506 -98.93 -60.49 -13.36
CA CYS A 506 -97.67 -61.20 -13.40
C CYS A 506 -97.51 -62.26 -12.27
N ASP A 507 -98.56 -62.50 -11.46
CA ASP A 507 -98.61 -63.51 -10.38
C ASP A 507 -99.51 -64.74 -10.70
N PRO A 508 -99.07 -65.99 -10.42
CA PRO A 508 -99.88 -67.20 -10.57
C PRO A 508 -100.73 -67.68 -9.35
N VAL A 509 -100.76 -67.03 -8.16
CA VAL A 509 -101.51 -67.50 -6.97
C VAL A 509 -102.27 -66.38 -6.22
N ASP A 510 -103.60 -66.35 -6.35
CA ASP A 510 -104.38 -65.15 -5.95
C ASP A 510 -105.27 -65.26 -4.67
N ALA A 511 -105.70 -66.45 -4.18
CA ALA A 511 -106.60 -66.57 -2.99
C ALA A 511 -106.70 -67.97 -2.30
N SER A 512 -107.23 -68.04 -1.06
CA SER A 512 -107.38 -69.28 -0.23
C SER A 512 -108.83 -69.68 0.19
N ILE A 513 -109.14 -70.98 0.34
CA ILE A 513 -110.46 -71.55 0.77
C ILE A 513 -110.44 -72.11 2.20
N ASP A 514 -111.52 -71.88 2.99
CA ASP A 514 -111.79 -72.56 4.27
C ASP A 514 -112.78 -73.75 4.12
N VAL A 515 -112.26 -74.97 3.99
CA VAL A 515 -113.08 -76.13 3.64
C VAL A 515 -113.46 -77.00 4.85
N GLY A 516 -114.76 -77.22 5.09
CA GLY A 516 -115.27 -77.86 6.31
C GLY A 516 -115.23 -79.41 6.38
N ILE A 517 -115.86 -80.14 5.45
CA ILE A 517 -115.98 -81.61 5.46
C ILE A 517 -115.92 -82.19 4.05
N VAL A 518 -115.07 -83.21 3.85
CA VAL A 518 -115.10 -84.11 2.69
C VAL A 518 -115.55 -85.51 3.10
N ALA A 519 -116.45 -86.10 2.32
CA ALA A 519 -116.78 -87.51 2.42
C ALA A 519 -116.70 -88.16 1.04
N ILE A 520 -115.77 -89.11 0.87
CA ILE A 520 -115.62 -89.91 -0.34
C ILE A 520 -116.09 -91.32 -0.03
N ARG A 521 -116.99 -91.85 -0.85
CA ARG A 521 -117.49 -93.23 -0.76
C ARG A 521 -117.37 -93.91 -2.11
N ARG A 522 -117.03 -95.18 -2.10
CA ARG A 522 -117.06 -96.05 -3.28
C ARG A 522 -118.20 -97.06 -3.12
N SER A 523 -118.93 -97.32 -4.20
CA SER A 523 -119.95 -98.37 -4.28
C SER A 523 -119.67 -99.28 -5.47
N TYR A 524 -119.78 -100.60 -5.28
CA TYR A 524 -119.64 -101.58 -6.35
C TYR A 524 -121.03 -102.04 -6.80
N SER A 525 -121.33 -101.88 -8.09
CA SER A 525 -122.51 -102.48 -8.71
C SER A 525 -122.08 -103.34 -9.90
N GLN A 526 -122.89 -104.32 -10.31
CA GLN A 526 -122.58 -105.18 -11.47
C GLN A 526 -122.50 -104.40 -12.80
N ALA A 527 -122.90 -103.13 -12.83
CA ALA A 527 -122.78 -102.23 -13.98
C ALA A 527 -121.49 -101.39 -14.00
N GLY A 528 -120.62 -101.49 -12.97
CA GLY A 528 -119.37 -100.75 -12.86
C GLY A 528 -119.11 -100.14 -11.47
N VAL A 529 -117.94 -99.50 -11.33
CA VAL A 529 -117.51 -98.79 -10.11
C VAL A 529 -118.23 -97.45 -10.04
N ASN A 530 -119.08 -97.25 -9.03
CA ASN A 530 -119.82 -96.00 -8.83
C ASN A 530 -119.37 -95.34 -7.52
N GLY A 531 -118.53 -94.33 -7.62
CA GLY A 531 -118.10 -93.47 -6.52
C GLY A 531 -119.08 -92.35 -6.22
N ARG A 532 -119.07 -91.87 -4.98
CA ARG A 532 -119.76 -90.67 -4.52
C ARG A 532 -118.80 -89.80 -3.73
N ILE A 533 -118.64 -88.55 -4.15
CA ILE A 533 -117.94 -87.51 -3.39
C ILE A 533 -118.98 -86.53 -2.86
N SER A 534 -118.85 -86.12 -1.60
CA SER A 534 -119.64 -85.06 -1.00
C SER A 534 -118.72 -84.08 -0.28
N LEU A 535 -118.78 -82.81 -0.65
CA LEU A 535 -117.95 -81.73 -0.12
C LEU A 535 -118.83 -80.65 0.50
N ARG A 536 -118.41 -80.12 1.64
CA ARG A 536 -119.02 -78.95 2.28
C ARG A 536 -117.94 -78.03 2.80
N GLY A 537 -118.09 -76.74 2.58
CA GLY A 537 -117.13 -75.74 3.06
C GLY A 537 -117.61 -74.33 2.83
N SER A 538 -116.69 -73.38 2.95
CA SER A 538 -116.94 -71.98 2.63
C SER A 538 -115.70 -71.26 2.10
N PHE A 539 -115.89 -70.17 1.36
CA PHE A 539 -114.79 -69.31 0.94
C PHE A 539 -115.23 -67.86 0.91
N PHE A 540 -114.26 -66.97 1.12
CA PHE A 540 -114.45 -65.55 0.93
C PHE A 540 -114.26 -65.17 -0.53
N THR A 541 -115.01 -64.19 -1.00
CA THR A 541 -114.71 -63.51 -2.26
C THR A 541 -113.92 -62.25 -1.92
N GLU A 542 -112.58 -62.37 -1.94
CA GLU A 542 -111.68 -61.22 -1.88
C GLU A 542 -110.92 -61.10 -3.21
N PRO A 543 -110.68 -59.86 -3.70
CA PRO A 543 -111.11 -58.60 -3.12
C PRO A 543 -112.58 -58.29 -3.48
N LEU A 544 -113.16 -57.29 -2.81
CA LEU A 544 -114.54 -56.81 -3.00
C LEU A 544 -114.75 -56.19 -4.40
N GLY A 545 -114.84 -57.01 -5.45
CA GLY A 545 -114.99 -56.51 -6.82
C GLY A 545 -115.64 -57.48 -7.82
N ASP A 546 -115.45 -58.80 -7.65
CA ASP A 546 -116.08 -59.81 -8.50
C ASP A 546 -117.03 -60.71 -7.70
N PRO A 547 -118.37 -60.55 -7.83
CA PRO A 547 -119.31 -61.42 -7.14
C PRO A 547 -119.22 -62.82 -7.72
N PHE A 548 -118.87 -63.82 -6.91
CA PHE A 548 -118.92 -65.22 -7.31
C PHE A 548 -120.29 -65.54 -7.93
N SER A 549 -120.28 -65.88 -9.23
CA SER A 549 -121.48 -65.99 -10.06
C SER A 549 -121.45 -67.25 -10.91
N SER A 550 -122.60 -67.62 -11.49
CA SER A 550 -122.65 -68.69 -12.48
C SER A 550 -122.37 -68.22 -13.91
N ALA A 551 -122.07 -66.94 -14.14
CA ALA A 551 -122.04 -66.35 -15.49
C ALA A 551 -120.87 -66.87 -16.34
N SER A 552 -119.73 -67.15 -15.71
CA SER A 552 -118.49 -67.60 -16.38
C SER A 552 -118.25 -69.11 -16.26
N GLY A 553 -119.25 -69.87 -15.78
CA GLY A 553 -119.08 -71.27 -15.40
C GLY A 553 -118.36 -71.44 -14.07
N ILE A 554 -118.50 -72.61 -13.46
CA ILE A 554 -117.86 -72.97 -12.19
C ILE A 554 -117.19 -74.33 -12.36
N ALA A 555 -115.90 -74.40 -12.04
CA ALA A 555 -115.16 -75.65 -12.03
C ALA A 555 -114.62 -75.96 -10.63
N VAL A 556 -114.67 -77.24 -10.27
CA VAL A 556 -114.15 -77.77 -9.01
C VAL A 556 -113.19 -78.88 -9.33
N ARG A 557 -111.91 -78.68 -9.04
CA ARG A 557 -110.90 -79.73 -9.10
C ARG A 557 -110.70 -80.35 -7.74
N ILE A 558 -110.61 -81.67 -7.69
CA ILE A 558 -110.37 -82.42 -6.46
C ILE A 558 -109.19 -83.34 -6.71
N GLN A 559 -108.17 -83.22 -5.88
CA GLN A 559 -107.01 -84.08 -5.98
C GLN A 559 -106.71 -84.77 -4.65
N ASP A 560 -106.13 -85.96 -4.70
CA ASP A 560 -105.51 -86.61 -3.53
C ASP A 560 -104.02 -86.82 -3.77
N ALA A 561 -103.28 -87.13 -2.70
CA ALA A 561 -101.83 -87.29 -2.76
C ALA A 561 -101.33 -88.50 -3.59
N LEU A 562 -102.21 -89.29 -4.22
CA LEU A 562 -101.83 -90.49 -4.96
C LEU A 562 -102.29 -90.50 -6.41
N GLN A 563 -103.60 -90.50 -6.67
CA GLN A 563 -104.16 -90.82 -7.99
C GLN A 563 -105.52 -90.17 -8.29
N LEU A 564 -106.20 -89.58 -7.30
CA LEU A 564 -107.42 -88.83 -7.58
C LEU A 564 -107.01 -87.46 -8.14
N ASP A 565 -107.41 -87.16 -9.36
CA ASP A 565 -107.39 -85.82 -9.94
C ASP A 565 -108.62 -85.71 -10.85
N SER A 566 -109.65 -85.03 -10.38
CA SER A 566 -110.93 -84.96 -11.07
C SER A 566 -111.44 -83.54 -11.06
N THR A 567 -111.62 -83.00 -12.26
CA THR A 567 -112.25 -81.70 -12.47
C THR A 567 -113.70 -81.90 -12.87
N ILE A 568 -114.59 -81.26 -12.11
CA ILE A 568 -116.02 -81.20 -12.40
C ILE A 568 -116.34 -79.76 -12.79
N SER A 569 -116.83 -79.58 -14.00
CA SER A 569 -117.22 -78.27 -14.51
C SER A 569 -118.72 -78.20 -14.76
N TRP A 570 -119.29 -77.04 -14.46
CA TRP A 570 -120.63 -76.64 -14.87
C TRP A 570 -120.51 -75.39 -15.73
N ASP A 571 -121.03 -75.46 -16.95
CA ASP A 571 -121.11 -74.28 -17.80
C ASP A 571 -122.21 -73.35 -17.27
N ALA A 572 -122.24 -72.10 -17.75
CA ALA A 572 -123.21 -71.10 -17.28
C ALA A 572 -124.68 -71.57 -17.38
N GLY A 573 -124.99 -72.44 -18.36
CA GLY A 573 -126.33 -73.01 -18.56
C GLY A 573 -126.70 -74.15 -17.60
N ASP A 574 -125.73 -74.80 -16.95
CA ASP A 574 -125.95 -75.89 -15.99
C ASP A 574 -126.27 -75.37 -14.57
N CYS A 575 -126.15 -74.07 -14.36
CA CYS A 575 -126.32 -73.40 -13.09
C CYS A 575 -127.49 -72.40 -13.13
N VAL A 576 -128.32 -72.41 -12.09
CA VAL A 576 -129.38 -71.43 -11.88
C VAL A 576 -129.01 -70.55 -10.70
N SER A 577 -128.84 -69.25 -10.98
CA SER A 577 -128.67 -68.21 -9.97
C SER A 577 -130.04 -67.76 -9.44
N LEU A 578 -130.25 -67.93 -8.14
CA LEU A 578 -131.43 -67.51 -7.36
C LEU A 578 -131.00 -66.46 -6.33
N PRO A 579 -131.91 -65.66 -5.76
CA PRO A 579 -131.57 -64.70 -4.71
C PRO A 579 -130.86 -65.36 -3.52
N GLY A 580 -129.55 -65.12 -3.38
CA GLY A 580 -128.69 -65.68 -2.33
C GLY A 580 -128.20 -67.12 -2.55
N TRP A 581 -128.48 -67.74 -3.70
CA TRP A 581 -128.10 -69.13 -3.98
C TRP A 581 -127.69 -69.34 -5.43
N ILE A 582 -126.67 -70.17 -5.68
CA ILE A 582 -126.35 -70.72 -6.98
C ILE A 582 -126.54 -72.24 -6.90
N ARG A 583 -127.31 -72.82 -7.82
CA ARG A 583 -127.53 -74.26 -7.89
C ARG A 583 -127.12 -74.79 -9.26
N CYS A 584 -126.13 -75.67 -9.28
CA CYS A 584 -125.61 -76.31 -10.47
C CYS A 584 -125.99 -77.79 -10.50
N ARG A 585 -126.38 -78.29 -11.68
CA ARG A 585 -126.74 -79.69 -11.88
C ARG A 585 -126.43 -80.14 -13.30
N SER A 586 -125.75 -81.28 -13.46
CA SER A 586 -125.54 -81.93 -14.77
C SER A 586 -126.84 -82.47 -15.38
N ALA A 587 -126.89 -82.62 -16.70
CA ALA A 587 -128.06 -83.11 -17.43
C ALA A 587 -128.56 -84.49 -16.97
N ASP A 588 -127.66 -85.38 -16.54
CA ASP A 588 -127.98 -86.70 -15.98
C ASP A 588 -128.38 -86.65 -14.49
N GLY A 589 -128.26 -85.49 -13.85
CA GLY A 589 -128.59 -85.24 -12.46
C GLY A 589 -127.60 -85.82 -11.44
N ASN A 590 -126.46 -86.36 -11.87
CA ASN A 590 -125.51 -87.04 -10.99
C ASN A 590 -124.52 -86.10 -10.30
N LEU A 591 -124.18 -84.96 -10.92
CA LEU A 591 -123.27 -83.95 -10.39
C LEU A 591 -124.07 -82.74 -9.93
N LYS A 592 -123.95 -82.38 -8.65
CA LYS A 592 -124.73 -81.29 -8.03
C LYS A 592 -123.83 -80.37 -7.22
N GLY A 593 -124.02 -79.07 -7.39
CA GLY A 593 -123.38 -78.05 -6.57
C GLY A 593 -124.41 -77.06 -6.06
N THR A 594 -124.34 -76.68 -4.79
CA THR A 594 -125.12 -75.57 -4.22
C THR A 594 -124.18 -74.63 -3.50
N PHE A 595 -124.22 -73.36 -3.86
CA PHE A 595 -123.46 -72.29 -3.22
C PHE A 595 -124.45 -71.28 -2.64
N ARG A 596 -124.26 -70.88 -1.39
CA ARG A 596 -125.16 -70.00 -0.65
C ARG A 596 -124.38 -68.81 -0.12
N ALA A 597 -124.79 -67.61 -0.48
CA ALA A 597 -124.26 -66.40 0.12
C ALA A 597 -124.76 -66.28 1.57
N LEU A 598 -123.84 -66.06 2.52
CA LEU A 598 -124.16 -65.91 3.95
C LEU A 598 -124.32 -64.45 4.40
N GLY A 599 -124.12 -63.48 3.50
CA GLY A 599 -124.38 -62.05 3.76
C GLY A 599 -123.37 -61.38 4.70
N THR A 600 -122.14 -61.89 4.78
CA THR A 600 -121.02 -61.29 5.52
C THR A 600 -120.26 -60.28 4.65
N SER A 601 -119.35 -59.51 5.28
CA SER A 601 -118.36 -58.67 4.60
C SER A 601 -116.98 -59.00 5.17
N PRO A 602 -116.03 -59.56 4.40
CA PRO A 602 -116.13 -59.93 2.98
C PRO A 602 -117.21 -61.00 2.71
N PRO A 603 -117.79 -61.06 1.47
CA PRO A 603 -118.86 -61.99 1.15
C PRO A 603 -118.38 -63.45 1.31
N LEU A 604 -119.04 -64.18 2.21
CA LEU A 604 -118.79 -65.59 2.47
C LEU A 604 -119.83 -66.43 1.75
N TYR A 605 -119.36 -67.39 0.96
CA TYR A 605 -120.20 -68.41 0.35
C TYR A 605 -119.99 -69.73 1.08
N SER A 606 -121.09 -70.36 1.49
CA SER A 606 -121.07 -71.77 1.90
C SER A 606 -121.45 -72.64 0.71
N PHE A 607 -120.79 -73.78 0.53
CA PHE A 607 -121.10 -74.71 -0.53
C PHE A 607 -121.40 -76.13 -0.04
N ASP A 608 -122.25 -76.83 -0.78
CA ASP A 608 -122.54 -78.26 -0.65
C ASP A 608 -122.49 -78.88 -2.06
N LEU A 609 -121.50 -79.73 -2.29
CA LEU A 609 -121.27 -80.41 -3.56
C LEU A 609 -121.49 -81.90 -3.37
N CYS A 610 -122.18 -82.53 -4.32
CA CYS A 610 -122.42 -83.96 -4.33
C CYS A 610 -122.25 -84.50 -5.75
N PHE A 611 -121.24 -85.33 -5.93
CA PHE A 611 -120.90 -85.95 -7.20
C PHE A 611 -121.15 -87.45 -7.09
N ASN A 612 -122.06 -87.99 -7.90
CA ASN A 612 -122.36 -89.42 -7.93
C ASN A 612 -121.85 -90.05 -9.24
N HIS A 613 -121.66 -91.36 -9.21
CA HIS A 613 -121.21 -92.17 -10.35
C HIS A 613 -119.81 -91.76 -10.87
N LEU A 614 -118.95 -91.27 -9.98
CA LEU A 614 -117.55 -90.97 -10.32
C LEU A 614 -116.72 -92.25 -10.35
N ALA A 615 -115.82 -92.37 -11.33
CA ALA A 615 -114.87 -93.46 -11.39
C ALA A 615 -113.72 -93.23 -10.38
N ILE A 616 -113.86 -93.78 -9.17
CA ILE A 616 -112.88 -93.59 -8.09
C ILE A 616 -112.09 -94.89 -7.85
N ALA A 617 -110.77 -94.84 -8.01
CA ALA A 617 -109.85 -95.95 -7.80
C ALA A 617 -109.30 -95.99 -6.35
N PRO A 618 -109.10 -97.17 -5.74
CA PRO A 618 -108.44 -97.30 -4.44
C PRO A 618 -106.89 -97.35 -4.58
N PRO A 619 -106.12 -96.96 -3.54
CA PRO A 619 -106.56 -96.61 -2.19
C PRO A 619 -106.63 -95.09 -1.95
N LEU A 620 -107.78 -94.56 -1.53
CA LEU A 620 -107.97 -93.12 -1.24
C LEU A 620 -107.14 -92.66 -0.03
N GLN A 621 -106.23 -91.70 -0.18
CA GLN A 621 -105.41 -91.17 0.93
C GLN A 621 -105.64 -89.68 1.13
N GLY A 622 -105.55 -89.22 2.39
CA GLY A 622 -105.37 -87.79 2.66
C GLY A 622 -103.90 -87.42 2.48
N PRO A 623 -103.57 -86.13 2.25
CA PRO A 623 -104.48 -84.99 2.14
C PRO A 623 -105.22 -84.90 0.80
N VAL A 624 -106.37 -84.24 0.80
CA VAL A 624 -107.17 -83.95 -0.42
C VAL A 624 -107.10 -82.44 -0.68
N THR A 625 -106.80 -82.02 -1.89
CA THR A 625 -106.89 -80.60 -2.32
C THR A 625 -108.18 -80.36 -3.08
N VAL A 626 -108.77 -79.19 -2.90
CA VAL A 626 -109.96 -78.73 -3.61
C VAL A 626 -109.71 -77.32 -4.12
N ASP A 627 -109.84 -77.16 -5.43
CA ASP A 627 -109.68 -75.88 -6.12
C ASP A 627 -111.04 -75.48 -6.70
N ILE A 628 -111.53 -74.29 -6.37
CA ILE A 628 -112.77 -73.73 -6.92
C ILE A 628 -112.41 -72.56 -7.84
N MET A 629 -112.56 -72.80 -9.13
CA MET A 629 -112.26 -71.83 -10.18
C MET A 629 -113.52 -71.09 -10.64
N HIS A 630 -113.41 -69.77 -10.79
CA HIS A 630 -114.43 -68.88 -11.34
C HIS A 630 -113.78 -67.76 -12.16
N GLY A 631 -114.22 -67.53 -13.39
CA GLY A 631 -113.72 -66.45 -14.25
C GLY A 631 -112.37 -66.73 -14.90
N GLU A 632 -111.63 -65.66 -15.25
CA GLU A 632 -110.34 -65.72 -15.96
C GLU A 632 -109.14 -66.05 -15.04
N GLY A 633 -109.29 -67.07 -14.19
CA GLY A 633 -108.13 -67.66 -13.51
C GLY A 633 -107.98 -67.39 -12.02
N ILE A 634 -108.97 -66.76 -11.35
CA ILE A 634 -108.95 -66.65 -9.89
C ILE A 634 -109.10 -68.06 -9.29
N ASP A 635 -107.97 -68.64 -8.89
CA ASP A 635 -107.94 -69.92 -8.20
C ASP A 635 -108.14 -69.70 -6.70
N ARG A 636 -109.01 -70.52 -6.12
CA ARG A 636 -109.22 -70.57 -4.68
C ARG A 636 -108.83 -71.97 -4.27
N VAL A 637 -107.72 -72.08 -3.55
CA VAL A 637 -107.13 -73.38 -3.20
C VAL A 637 -107.37 -73.69 -1.73
N GLY A 638 -107.80 -74.93 -1.43
CA GLY A 638 -107.99 -75.44 -0.06
C GLY A 638 -107.45 -76.86 0.13
N VAL A 639 -106.75 -77.12 1.23
CA VAL A 639 -106.12 -78.43 1.52
C VAL A 639 -106.67 -79.08 2.78
N PHE A 640 -107.05 -80.36 2.71
CA PHE A 640 -107.52 -81.16 3.85
C PHE A 640 -106.44 -82.04 4.45
N GLY A 641 -105.87 -81.66 5.59
CA GLY A 641 -104.77 -82.39 6.23
C GLY A 641 -105.13 -83.69 6.96
N ALA A 642 -106.29 -83.78 7.61
CA ALA A 642 -106.64 -84.93 8.48
C ALA A 642 -107.82 -85.76 7.94
N CYS A 643 -107.52 -86.78 7.14
CA CYS A 643 -108.51 -87.73 6.62
C CYS A 643 -108.52 -89.02 7.44
N ALA A 644 -109.67 -89.38 8.01
CA ALA A 644 -109.87 -90.67 8.67
C ALA A 644 -110.45 -91.68 7.67
N ARG A 645 -109.75 -92.81 7.48
CA ARG A 645 -110.29 -93.97 6.77
C ARG A 645 -111.23 -94.72 7.69
N THR A 646 -112.46 -94.94 7.23
CA THR A 646 -113.43 -95.79 7.96
C THR A 646 -113.42 -97.23 7.45
N ASN A 647 -113.08 -97.43 6.17
CA ASN A 647 -112.73 -98.70 5.53
C ASN A 647 -112.17 -98.41 4.11
N ASP A 648 -111.78 -99.45 3.35
CA ASP A 648 -111.23 -99.34 1.98
C ASP A 648 -112.14 -98.64 0.96
N SER A 649 -113.43 -98.52 1.28
CA SER A 649 -114.43 -97.89 0.41
C SER A 649 -114.86 -96.50 0.87
N ARG A 650 -114.34 -95.98 1.99
CA ARG A 650 -114.81 -94.70 2.55
C ARG A 650 -113.75 -93.91 3.31
N VAL A 651 -113.54 -92.67 2.87
CA VAL A 651 -112.72 -91.65 3.52
C VAL A 651 -113.59 -90.48 3.96
N SER A 652 -113.35 -89.98 5.17
CA SER A 652 -113.92 -88.73 5.65
C SER A 652 -112.81 -87.82 6.13
N CYS A 653 -112.70 -86.63 5.55
CA CYS A 653 -111.78 -85.59 5.98
C CYS A 653 -112.57 -84.48 6.66
N ARG A 654 -111.98 -83.90 7.70
CA ARG A 654 -112.47 -82.66 8.32
C ARG A 654 -111.36 -81.63 8.22
N ALA A 655 -111.74 -80.36 8.13
CA ALA A 655 -110.83 -79.25 8.38
C ALA A 655 -110.12 -79.46 9.73
N GLN A 656 -108.84 -79.11 9.83
CA GLN A 656 -108.14 -79.05 11.11
C GLN A 656 -108.46 -77.75 11.83
#